data_AF-A0A9P7RBH8-F1
#
_entry.id   AF-A0A9P7RBH8-F1
#
_cell.length_a   1.000
_cell.length_b   1.000
_cell.length_c   1.000
_cell.angle_alpha   90.00
_cell.angle_beta   90.00
_cell.angle_gamma   90.00
#
_symmetry.space_group_name_H-M   'P 1'
#
loop_
_entity.id
_entity.type
_entity.pdbx_description
1 polymer ?
#
loop_
_entity_poly.entity_id
_entity_poly.type
_entity_poly.pdbx_seq_one_letter_code
_entity_poly.pdbx_strand_id
1 'polypeptide(L)'
;MHCLGLTLITSLAISVIANPVDLEVRDGWAKVVSFSDDLCNSDQSTFEVTGSGAYRCIPVTNKRSIKVLQKRDCTIKTFSGSNCGGSHFTLPDGDLDCHSVLHASVEISCVASHNHDPQLNLIDSRLPCGAAASFSLPHNAVVVFHEPCHRRRARLHSSPPSACDALIHSSPNLKMIAINSRLRTILPLAALFALLLVLVRFHESIINLDSLYSLAKHTKTTPPSSSGKDNKQSLSSETPVYKPVPTYTSPPVIDPFPLLANTDSPPPSIPAHNVPRDDLHKDYGLDAQPPLFIGFTRQWPILLQCVVSYITAGWPASSIHVLENTGVQFANAQGKLSLQNQFYLNHTTLKRLGVNVIQAPALLSFSQMQNMFLHEAHKNNWPYYFYSHQDVLVFSFEDGKDDTHRPGDRTWEFYDEEEQNEIMNPPAAGQQGYRTIYENCLRDLDTTLKRKEKWGFRWYQYDHLTLVNRAAMDAIGGWDSLIPYYATDCDMNARLAMDGWTMKHRRAGIINDISTHLEDLSALYRIPGTIPKMVDPNPPPPPPPPPPAEKKPEDEQKGDKRDDDPAATTNATVVNEAEYFRAVVQTGLEMTNYKYRDSDHNRNSWQKSQHGGEGEPYYYDAAGFAEAFEVLVAAGRRVFELKWGRGGCDIAEGFGLKITDQWRVLPPEKKDR
;
A
#
# COMPACT_ATOMS: atom_id res chain seq x y z
N MET A 1 17.93 -57.00 -55.31
CA MET A 1 16.88 -57.75 -54.60
C MET A 1 15.64 -56.87 -54.57
N HIS A 2 14.52 -57.46 -55.01
CA HIS A 2 13.18 -56.97 -55.38
C HIS A 2 12.71 -55.58 -54.90
N CYS A 3 12.37 -54.64 -55.82
CA CYS A 3 11.14 -54.49 -56.66
C CYS A 3 9.99 -53.83 -55.87
N LEU A 4 9.11 -52.94 -56.35
CA LEU A 4 8.59 -52.39 -57.63
C LEU A 4 7.72 -51.17 -57.19
N GLY A 5 7.32 -50.14 -57.95
CA GLY A 5 7.33 -49.76 -59.37
C GLY A 5 6.87 -48.28 -59.46
N LEU A 6 7.35 -47.50 -60.46
CA LEU A 6 6.60 -47.00 -61.63
C LEU A 6 5.13 -46.58 -61.33
N THR A 7 4.67 -45.36 -61.61
CA THR A 7 4.53 -44.79 -62.98
C THR A 7 4.41 -43.26 -63.02
N LEU A 8 4.97 -42.67 -64.08
CA LEU A 8 4.69 -41.35 -64.66
C LEU A 8 3.24 -41.27 -65.20
N ILE A 9 2.59 -40.10 -65.10
CA ILE A 9 1.81 -39.48 -66.19
C ILE A 9 2.02 -37.96 -66.19
N THR A 10 2.53 -37.47 -67.31
CA THR A 10 2.68 -36.08 -67.76
C THR A 10 1.36 -35.52 -68.31
N SER A 11 1.09 -34.23 -68.11
CA SER A 11 0.31 -33.44 -69.09
C SER A 11 0.85 -32.02 -69.23
N LEU A 12 1.10 -31.66 -70.49
CA LEU A 12 1.58 -30.40 -71.06
C LEU A 12 0.45 -29.35 -71.12
N ALA A 13 0.76 -28.05 -70.99
CA ALA A 13 0.76 -27.10 -72.11
C ALA A 13 0.92 -25.60 -71.71
N ILE A 14 2.00 -25.00 -72.23
CA ILE A 14 2.09 -23.73 -73.01
C ILE A 14 1.74 -22.41 -72.29
N SER A 15 2.73 -21.65 -71.80
CA SER A 15 3.48 -20.54 -72.45
C SER A 15 2.81 -19.17 -72.39
N VAL A 16 3.35 -18.27 -71.56
CA VAL A 16 3.65 -16.87 -71.95
C VAL A 16 4.96 -16.46 -71.25
N ILE A 17 5.99 -16.14 -72.02
CA ILE A 17 7.18 -15.43 -71.55
C ILE A 17 6.94 -13.94 -71.80
N ALA A 18 6.89 -13.16 -70.73
CA ALA A 18 7.22 -11.75 -70.72
C ALA A 18 7.88 -11.44 -69.36
N ASN A 19 9.17 -11.12 -69.38
CA ASN A 19 9.91 -10.48 -68.28
C ASN A 19 10.22 -9.04 -68.75
N PRO A 20 10.45 -8.03 -67.87
CA PRO A 20 10.90 -8.18 -66.48
C PRO A 20 10.28 -7.19 -65.45
N VAL A 21 10.47 -7.52 -64.15
CA VAL A 21 10.32 -6.67 -62.94
C VAL A 21 8.96 -5.99 -62.74
N ASP A 22 8.13 -6.59 -61.89
CA ASP A 22 7.33 -5.79 -60.95
C ASP A 22 7.15 -6.52 -59.61
N LEU A 23 7.08 -5.73 -58.56
CA LEU A 23 7.25 -6.10 -57.15
C LEU A 23 6.24 -7.16 -56.68
N GLU A 24 6.73 -8.31 -56.20
CA GLU A 24 5.90 -9.19 -55.37
C GLU A 24 5.41 -8.41 -54.15
N VAL A 25 4.11 -8.13 -54.09
CA VAL A 25 3.41 -7.79 -52.86
C VAL A 25 3.54 -9.01 -51.94
N ARG A 26 4.50 -8.94 -51.02
CA ARG A 26 4.81 -10.03 -50.09
C ARG A 26 3.85 -9.96 -48.92
N ASP A 27 2.89 -10.87 -48.87
CA ASP A 27 1.92 -10.97 -47.79
C ASP A 27 2.58 -11.39 -46.45
N GLY A 28 2.11 -10.81 -45.34
CA GLY A 28 2.48 -11.21 -43.98
C GLY A 28 1.96 -12.62 -43.68
N TRP A 29 2.71 -13.40 -42.90
CA TRP A 29 2.27 -14.74 -42.50
C TRP A 29 2.96 -15.24 -41.23
N ALA A 30 2.29 -16.12 -40.48
CA ALA A 30 2.84 -16.76 -39.29
C ALA A 30 2.32 -18.20 -39.11
N LYS A 31 3.19 -19.06 -38.61
CA LYS A 31 2.94 -20.45 -38.25
C LYS A 31 3.39 -20.69 -36.80
N VAL A 32 2.43 -21.00 -35.94
CA VAL A 32 2.61 -21.12 -34.50
C VAL A 32 2.11 -22.48 -34.04
N VAL A 33 2.81 -23.11 -33.10
CA VAL A 33 2.44 -24.42 -32.54
C VAL A 33 2.32 -24.31 -31.03
N SER A 34 1.28 -24.93 -30.48
CA SER A 34 1.07 -25.05 -29.03
C SER A 34 1.18 -26.50 -28.59
N PHE A 35 1.73 -26.73 -27.40
CA PHE A 35 2.02 -28.06 -26.87
C PHE A 35 1.37 -28.25 -25.49
N SER A 36 1.06 -29.50 -25.13
CA SER A 36 0.43 -29.83 -23.85
C SER A 36 1.40 -29.85 -22.66
N ASP A 37 2.72 -29.91 -22.92
CA ASP A 37 3.79 -29.85 -21.93
C ASP A 37 4.50 -28.49 -21.92
N ASP A 38 5.43 -28.28 -20.98
CA ASP A 38 6.21 -27.04 -20.83
C ASP A 38 7.46 -26.99 -21.71
N LEU A 39 7.77 -28.07 -22.44
CA LEU A 39 9.05 -28.25 -23.16
C LEU A 39 8.89 -28.38 -24.68
N CYS A 40 7.69 -28.17 -25.20
CA CYS A 40 7.34 -28.28 -26.61
C CYS A 40 7.64 -29.65 -27.25
N ASN A 41 7.42 -30.74 -26.51
CA ASN A 41 7.75 -32.10 -26.96
C ASN A 41 6.53 -33.02 -27.16
N SER A 42 5.34 -32.61 -26.70
CA SER A 42 4.12 -33.44 -26.66
C SER A 42 3.04 -32.99 -27.66
N ASP A 43 1.79 -33.49 -27.50
CA ASP A 43 0.66 -33.25 -28.39
C ASP A 43 0.53 -31.80 -28.88
N GLN A 44 0.64 -31.63 -30.20
CA GLN A 44 0.73 -30.33 -30.85
C GLN A 44 -0.57 -29.87 -31.50
N SER A 45 -0.83 -28.57 -31.46
CA SER A 45 -1.87 -27.91 -32.25
C SER A 45 -1.28 -26.73 -33.00
N THR A 46 -1.35 -26.79 -34.33
CA THR A 46 -0.70 -25.84 -35.24
C THR A 46 -1.72 -24.84 -35.78
N PHE A 47 -1.31 -23.58 -35.81
CA PHE A 47 -2.10 -22.46 -36.30
C PHE A 47 -1.31 -21.71 -37.37
N GLU A 48 -1.95 -21.53 -38.52
CA GLU A 48 -1.38 -20.77 -39.64
C GLU A 48 -2.30 -19.59 -39.96
N VAL A 49 -1.68 -18.43 -40.20
CA VAL A 49 -2.33 -17.19 -40.61
C VAL A 49 -1.52 -16.58 -41.76
N THR A 50 -2.18 -16.24 -42.84
CA THR A 50 -1.59 -15.62 -44.04
C THR A 50 -2.40 -14.39 -44.44
N GLY A 51 -1.71 -13.38 -44.99
CA GLY A 51 -2.31 -12.12 -45.46
C GLY A 51 -1.80 -10.90 -44.69
N SER A 52 -1.43 -9.86 -45.42
CA SER A 52 -1.14 -8.53 -44.88
C SER A 52 -2.39 -7.93 -44.21
N GLY A 53 -2.29 -7.51 -42.94
CA GLY A 53 -3.45 -7.04 -42.15
C GLY A 53 -4.27 -8.15 -41.47
N ALA A 54 -3.86 -9.42 -41.58
CA ALA A 54 -4.59 -10.53 -40.96
C ALA A 54 -4.51 -10.47 -39.42
N TYR A 55 -5.65 -10.71 -38.76
CA TYR A 55 -5.76 -10.82 -37.31
C TYR A 55 -6.52 -12.10 -36.94
N ARG A 56 -5.99 -12.85 -35.98
CA ARG A 56 -6.67 -14.04 -35.44
C ARG A 56 -6.41 -14.19 -33.95
N CYS A 57 -7.48 -14.35 -33.19
CA CYS A 57 -7.43 -14.79 -31.80
C CYS A 57 -7.82 -16.27 -31.71
N ILE A 58 -7.01 -17.08 -31.05
CA ILE A 58 -7.17 -18.53 -31.00
C ILE A 58 -7.18 -18.98 -29.54
N PRO A 59 -8.32 -19.43 -28.99
CA PRO A 59 -8.33 -20.03 -27.66
C PRO A 59 -7.53 -21.33 -27.68
N VAL A 60 -6.68 -21.52 -26.66
CA VAL A 60 -5.86 -22.72 -26.50
C VAL A 60 -6.21 -23.38 -25.17
N THR A 61 -6.85 -24.55 -25.24
CA THR A 61 -7.24 -25.32 -24.05
C THR A 61 -6.27 -26.47 -23.84
N ASN A 62 -5.86 -26.71 -22.59
CA ASN A 62 -4.92 -27.78 -22.21
C ASN A 62 -3.54 -27.68 -22.88
N LYS A 63 -3.06 -26.44 -23.11
CA LYS A 63 -1.71 -26.17 -23.63
C LYS A 63 -0.89 -25.42 -22.58
N ARG A 64 0.40 -25.71 -22.52
CA ARG A 64 1.34 -25.21 -21.51
C ARG A 64 2.55 -24.51 -22.10
N SER A 65 2.84 -24.75 -23.38
CA SER A 65 3.91 -24.03 -24.09
C SER A 65 3.52 -23.72 -25.53
N ILE A 66 4.25 -22.77 -26.11
CA ILE A 66 4.09 -22.30 -27.48
C ILE A 66 5.44 -22.13 -28.16
N LYS A 67 5.47 -22.40 -29.46
CA LYS A 67 6.64 -22.19 -30.32
C LYS A 67 6.22 -21.56 -31.63
N VAL A 68 6.89 -20.49 -32.03
CA VAL A 68 6.73 -19.93 -33.38
C VAL A 68 7.66 -20.72 -34.29
N LEU A 69 7.11 -21.36 -35.32
CA LEU A 69 7.93 -22.07 -36.30
C LEU A 69 8.47 -21.10 -37.34
N GLN A 70 7.60 -20.21 -37.82
CA GLN A 70 7.92 -19.23 -38.86
C GLN A 70 7.01 -18.01 -38.69
N LYS A 71 7.55 -16.80 -38.87
CA LYS A 71 6.75 -15.57 -38.93
C LYS A 71 7.41 -14.56 -39.85
N ARG A 72 6.60 -13.72 -40.48
CA ARG A 72 7.00 -12.59 -41.31
C ARG A 72 5.97 -11.47 -41.16
N ASP A 73 6.43 -10.30 -40.72
CA ASP A 73 5.62 -9.10 -40.58
C ASP A 73 4.36 -9.31 -39.71
N CYS A 74 4.43 -10.26 -38.77
CA CYS A 74 3.37 -10.59 -37.82
C CYS A 74 3.88 -10.64 -36.37
N THR A 75 3.07 -10.08 -35.47
CA THR A 75 3.24 -10.11 -34.02
C THR A 75 2.42 -11.27 -33.42
N ILE A 76 3.02 -12.01 -32.50
CA ILE A 76 2.35 -13.10 -31.77
C ILE A 76 2.31 -12.76 -30.30
N LYS A 77 1.13 -12.85 -29.69
CA LYS A 77 0.93 -12.60 -28.27
C LYS A 77 0.17 -13.75 -27.62
N THR A 78 0.52 -14.07 -26.39
CA THR A 78 -0.25 -15.01 -25.56
C THR A 78 -1.00 -14.24 -24.50
N PHE A 79 -2.27 -14.58 -24.26
CA PHE A 79 -3.15 -13.88 -23.32
C PHE A 79 -3.65 -14.79 -22.21
N SER A 80 -3.80 -14.23 -21.01
CA SER A 80 -4.38 -14.93 -19.87
C SER A 80 -5.87 -15.25 -20.03
N GLY A 81 -6.60 -14.49 -20.83
CA GLY A 81 -8.00 -14.75 -21.19
C GLY A 81 -8.14 -15.57 -22.49
N SER A 82 -9.28 -16.24 -22.69
CA SER A 82 -9.54 -17.08 -23.87
C SER A 82 -10.00 -16.31 -25.11
N ASN A 83 -10.19 -14.99 -24.99
CA ASN A 83 -10.67 -14.08 -26.03
C ASN A 83 -9.60 -13.05 -26.46
N CYS A 84 -8.31 -13.35 -26.26
CA CYS A 84 -7.19 -12.42 -26.45
C CYS A 84 -7.35 -11.11 -25.66
N GLY A 85 -7.95 -11.22 -24.47
CA GLY A 85 -8.03 -10.15 -23.47
C GLY A 85 -7.24 -10.50 -22.21
N GLY A 86 -7.01 -9.50 -21.35
CA GLY A 86 -6.27 -9.66 -20.10
C GLY A 86 -4.77 -9.41 -20.22
N SER A 87 -3.98 -9.95 -19.29
CA SER A 87 -2.52 -9.83 -19.30
C SER A 87 -1.95 -10.60 -20.48
N HIS A 88 -0.96 -10.02 -21.15
CA HIS A 88 -0.37 -10.64 -22.33
C HIS A 88 1.15 -10.58 -22.31
N PHE A 89 1.74 -11.52 -23.03
CA PHE A 89 3.16 -11.56 -23.33
C PHE A 89 3.33 -11.55 -24.84
N THR A 90 4.19 -10.66 -25.35
CA THR A 90 4.51 -10.57 -26.78
C THR A 90 5.78 -11.36 -27.03
N LEU A 91 5.73 -12.35 -27.92
CA LEU A 91 6.91 -13.15 -28.25
C LEU A 91 7.91 -12.29 -29.03
N PRO A 92 9.18 -12.20 -28.59
CA PRO A 92 10.21 -11.41 -29.26
C PRO A 92 10.37 -11.77 -30.75
N ASP A 93 10.83 -10.81 -31.55
CA ASP A 93 11.14 -11.05 -32.96
C ASP A 93 12.45 -11.83 -33.11
N GLY A 94 12.43 -12.87 -33.96
CA GLY A 94 13.56 -13.77 -34.19
C GLY A 94 13.72 -14.89 -33.16
N ASP A 95 12.93 -14.88 -32.07
CA ASP A 95 12.89 -15.96 -31.09
C ASP A 95 11.96 -17.09 -31.57
N LEU A 96 12.56 -18.22 -31.91
CA LEU A 96 11.88 -19.44 -32.36
C LEU A 96 11.96 -20.55 -31.30
N ASP A 97 12.37 -20.22 -30.07
CA ASP A 97 12.51 -21.19 -28.99
C ASP A 97 11.15 -21.53 -28.37
N CYS A 98 11.16 -22.56 -27.51
CA CYS A 98 9.98 -22.96 -26.77
C CYS A 98 9.75 -22.01 -25.59
N HIS A 99 8.54 -21.48 -25.49
CA HIS A 99 8.13 -20.68 -24.35
C HIS A 99 7.10 -21.46 -23.54
N SER A 100 7.40 -21.80 -22.29
CA SER A 100 6.37 -22.21 -21.33
C SER A 100 5.55 -20.98 -20.98
N VAL A 101 4.24 -21.08 -21.17
CA VAL A 101 3.29 -19.97 -21.01
C VAL A 101 2.01 -20.50 -20.40
N LEU A 102 1.66 -19.99 -19.23
CA LEU A 102 0.32 -20.15 -18.64
C LEU A 102 -0.60 -19.12 -19.28
N HIS A 103 -1.33 -19.52 -20.32
CA HIS A 103 -2.17 -18.66 -21.14
C HIS A 103 -3.42 -19.42 -21.63
N ALA A 104 -4.46 -18.70 -22.02
CA ALA A 104 -5.74 -19.26 -22.46
C ALA A 104 -6.05 -18.95 -23.94
N SER A 105 -5.31 -18.04 -24.58
CA SER A 105 -5.41 -17.80 -26.02
C SER A 105 -4.13 -17.22 -26.62
N VAL A 106 -4.00 -17.36 -27.95
CA VAL A 106 -2.91 -16.82 -28.76
C VAL A 106 -3.49 -15.87 -29.80
N GLU A 107 -2.95 -14.66 -29.87
CA GLU A 107 -3.22 -13.68 -30.91
C GLU A 107 -2.10 -13.69 -31.95
N ILE A 108 -2.48 -13.64 -33.22
CA ILE A 108 -1.57 -13.42 -34.34
C ILE A 108 -2.09 -12.20 -35.10
N SER A 109 -1.25 -11.17 -35.22
CA SER A 109 -1.59 -9.92 -35.93
C SER A 109 -0.49 -9.57 -36.93
N CYS A 110 -0.82 -9.54 -38.22
CA CYS A 110 0.09 -9.21 -39.31
C CYS A 110 -0.11 -7.75 -39.74
N VAL A 111 0.97 -6.97 -39.76
CA VAL A 111 0.89 -5.53 -40.08
C VAL A 111 0.82 -5.33 -41.59
N ALA A 112 0.04 -4.34 -42.04
CA ALA A 112 0.05 -3.94 -43.44
C ALA A 112 1.32 -3.14 -43.76
N SER A 113 2.14 -3.64 -44.69
CA SER A 113 3.38 -2.98 -45.12
C SER A 113 3.12 -1.56 -45.62
N HIS A 114 3.46 -0.55 -44.82
CA HIS A 114 3.79 0.79 -45.29
C HIS A 114 5.19 1.18 -44.79
N ASN A 115 6.07 1.43 -45.75
CA ASN A 115 7.48 1.80 -45.69
C ASN A 115 7.99 2.38 -44.34
N HIS A 116 8.99 1.71 -43.76
CA HIS A 116 9.85 2.22 -42.70
C HIS A 116 10.79 3.33 -43.21
N ASP A 117 10.85 4.46 -42.52
CA ASP A 117 12.00 5.36 -42.51
C ASP A 117 12.35 5.72 -41.04
N PRO A 118 13.56 5.43 -40.52
CA PRO A 118 13.88 5.63 -39.11
C PRO A 118 14.78 6.86 -38.92
N GLN A 119 14.22 8.05 -38.79
CA GLN A 119 14.87 9.18 -38.09
C GLN A 119 13.85 10.18 -37.56
N LEU A 120 13.63 10.21 -36.24
CA LEU A 120 13.34 11.41 -35.44
C LEU A 120 13.12 11.04 -33.98
N ASN A 121 14.18 11.17 -33.16
CA ASN A 121 14.09 11.45 -31.72
C ASN A 121 15.49 11.76 -31.18
N LEU A 122 15.90 13.03 -31.26
CA LEU A 122 16.96 13.62 -30.44
C LEU A 122 16.96 15.15 -30.64
N ILE A 123 16.31 15.89 -29.75
CA ILE A 123 16.70 17.27 -29.46
C ILE A 123 16.79 17.41 -27.93
N ASP A 124 18.03 17.57 -27.50
CA ASP A 124 18.51 17.84 -26.17
C ASP A 124 18.25 19.31 -25.79
N SER A 125 18.06 19.53 -24.49
CA SER A 125 17.85 20.84 -23.88
C SER A 125 19.10 21.21 -23.09
N ARG A 126 19.84 22.22 -23.56
CA ARG A 126 20.86 22.92 -22.77
C ARG A 126 21.41 24.14 -23.53
N LEU A 127 21.36 25.33 -22.90
CA LEU A 127 22.47 26.29 -22.69
C LEU A 127 21.98 27.67 -22.14
N PRO A 128 22.84 28.55 -21.57
CA PRO A 128 22.87 28.87 -20.13
C PRO A 128 22.74 30.38 -19.80
N CYS A 129 22.70 30.72 -18.50
CA CYS A 129 23.09 32.01 -17.88
C CYS A 129 23.16 31.76 -16.35
N GLY A 130 24.02 32.32 -15.51
CA GLY A 130 24.95 33.44 -15.58
C GLY A 130 25.09 33.99 -14.14
N ALA A 131 26.31 34.30 -13.72
CA ALA A 131 26.83 34.65 -12.40
C ALA A 131 25.97 35.51 -11.42
N ALA A 132 26.18 35.23 -10.13
CA ALA A 132 25.74 36.03 -8.99
C ALA A 132 26.66 37.23 -8.71
N ALA A 133 26.07 38.38 -8.37
CA ALA A 133 26.71 39.45 -7.60
C ALA A 133 25.65 40.15 -6.73
N SER A 134 26.03 40.39 -5.48
CA SER A 134 25.28 40.99 -4.38
C SER A 134 25.26 42.53 -4.45
N PHE A 135 24.17 43.18 -4.02
CA PHE A 135 24.16 44.47 -3.28
C PHE A 135 22.74 44.81 -2.76
N SER A 136 22.71 45.60 -1.68
CA SER A 136 21.64 45.87 -0.71
C SER A 136 20.67 47.04 -1.02
N LEU A 137 19.37 46.89 -0.65
CA LEU A 137 18.35 47.83 -0.04
C LEU A 137 18.20 49.32 -0.52
N PRO A 138 17.12 50.08 -0.20
CA PRO A 138 15.71 49.78 0.19
C PRO A 138 14.58 50.70 -0.42
N HIS A 139 13.31 50.36 -0.10
CA HIS A 139 12.10 51.21 0.15
C HIS A 139 11.20 51.82 -0.97
N ASN A 140 9.88 51.56 -0.76
CA ASN A 140 8.65 52.35 -1.01
C ASN A 140 8.30 52.90 -2.41
N ALA A 141 7.15 52.47 -2.97
CA ALA A 141 5.93 53.28 -3.10
C ALA A 141 4.86 52.63 -4.01
N VAL A 142 3.61 52.88 -3.64
CA VAL A 142 2.33 52.56 -4.27
C VAL A 142 2.12 53.34 -5.58
N VAL A 143 1.36 52.80 -6.56
CA VAL A 143 0.28 53.48 -7.34
C VAL A 143 -0.42 52.47 -8.28
N VAL A 144 -1.71 52.74 -8.50
CA VAL A 144 -2.78 51.89 -9.02
C VAL A 144 -3.12 52.22 -10.49
N PHE A 145 -3.74 51.26 -11.19
CA PHE A 145 -4.88 51.35 -12.14
C PHE A 145 -4.71 50.86 -13.60
N HIS A 146 -5.71 50.03 -13.95
CA HIS A 146 -6.46 49.87 -15.21
C HIS A 146 -5.98 48.96 -16.36
N GLU A 147 -6.67 47.82 -16.47
CA GLU A 147 -7.18 47.19 -17.71
C GLU A 147 -8.02 48.16 -18.57
N PRO A 148 -8.13 47.99 -19.93
CA PRO A 148 -8.96 46.91 -20.51
C PRO A 148 -8.60 46.34 -21.92
N CYS A 149 -8.98 45.07 -22.11
CA CYS A 149 -9.70 44.42 -23.23
C CYS A 149 -9.50 44.85 -24.72
N HIS A 150 -9.06 43.94 -25.61
CA HIS A 150 -9.89 43.26 -26.66
C HIS A 150 -9.09 42.56 -27.80
N ARG A 151 -9.62 41.38 -28.19
CA ARG A 151 -9.50 40.57 -29.43
C ARG A 151 -8.98 41.22 -30.73
N ARG A 152 -8.22 40.45 -31.56
CA ARG A 152 -8.60 40.02 -32.95
C ARG A 152 -7.62 39.01 -33.61
N ARG A 153 -8.19 38.21 -34.51
CA ARG A 153 -7.63 37.16 -35.42
C ARG A 153 -6.95 37.74 -36.68
N ALA A 154 -6.00 37.00 -37.27
CA ALA A 154 -5.86 36.61 -38.71
C ALA A 154 -4.45 36.02 -38.99
N ARG A 155 -4.28 34.75 -39.40
CA ARG A 155 -4.19 34.14 -40.77
C ARG A 155 -2.88 34.37 -41.58
N LEU A 156 -2.21 33.23 -41.84
CA LEU A 156 -1.68 32.67 -43.12
C LEU A 156 -0.76 33.50 -44.05
N HIS A 157 0.42 32.92 -44.35
CA HIS A 157 1.04 32.62 -45.68
C HIS A 157 2.59 32.64 -45.59
N SER A 158 3.28 31.50 -45.76
CA SER A 158 3.90 30.94 -46.99
C SER A 158 5.37 31.34 -47.23
N SER A 159 6.26 30.33 -47.26
CA SER A 159 7.59 30.30 -47.92
C SER A 159 7.47 30.58 -49.44
N PRO A 160 8.54 30.75 -50.29
CA PRO A 160 9.96 30.31 -50.22
C PRO A 160 10.94 31.36 -50.88
N PRO A 161 12.04 31.08 -51.65
CA PRO A 161 13.03 29.98 -51.73
C PRO A 161 14.54 30.45 -51.71
N SER A 162 15.41 29.47 -51.97
CA SER A 162 16.89 29.34 -52.03
C SER A 162 17.81 30.43 -52.65
N ALA A 163 19.09 30.42 -52.24
CA ALA A 163 20.24 30.61 -53.13
C ALA A 163 21.50 29.85 -52.62
N CYS A 164 22.23 29.26 -53.58
CA CYS A 164 23.45 28.45 -53.44
C CYS A 164 24.75 29.27 -53.44
N ASP A 165 25.85 28.53 -53.22
CA ASP A 165 27.27 28.79 -53.53
C ASP A 165 28.14 29.10 -52.30
N ALA A 166 29.38 28.67 -52.17
CA ALA A 166 30.25 27.62 -52.72
C ALA A 166 31.54 27.73 -51.87
N LEU A 167 32.29 26.65 -51.59
CA LEU A 167 33.76 26.65 -51.36
C LEU A 167 34.33 25.25 -50.98
N ILE A 168 34.79 24.54 -52.01
CA ILE A 168 36.13 23.93 -52.24
C ILE A 168 37.00 23.41 -51.06
N HIS A 169 37.34 22.10 -51.19
CA HIS A 169 38.55 21.30 -50.82
C HIS A 169 39.29 21.47 -49.47
N SER A 170 39.36 20.37 -48.69
CA SER A 170 40.61 19.62 -48.43
C SER A 170 40.37 18.35 -47.59
N SER A 171 40.84 17.19 -48.07
CA SER A 171 40.90 15.93 -47.31
C SER A 171 42.17 15.85 -46.44
N PRO A 172 42.14 15.21 -45.25
CA PRO A 172 43.33 14.65 -44.65
C PRO A 172 43.28 13.12 -44.59
N ASN A 173 44.39 12.52 -45.01
CA ASN A 173 44.74 11.11 -44.90
C ASN A 173 44.71 10.61 -43.44
N LEU A 174 44.04 9.48 -43.19
CA LEU A 174 44.18 8.71 -41.95
C LEU A 174 45.50 7.91 -41.99
N LYS A 175 46.49 8.31 -41.18
CA LYS A 175 47.66 7.48 -40.86
C LYS A 175 47.32 6.56 -39.70
N MET A 176 47.43 5.24 -39.91
CA MET A 176 47.45 4.25 -38.83
C MET A 176 48.61 4.56 -37.87
N ILE A 177 48.29 4.83 -36.61
CA ILE A 177 49.26 4.94 -35.52
C ILE A 177 49.68 3.52 -35.15
N ALA A 178 50.94 3.17 -35.42
CA ALA A 178 51.56 1.96 -34.94
C ALA A 178 51.67 2.02 -33.41
N ILE A 179 50.81 1.27 -32.72
CA ILE A 179 50.86 1.12 -31.26
C ILE A 179 52.12 0.31 -30.90
N ASN A 180 52.94 0.92 -30.03
CA ASN A 180 54.19 0.39 -29.52
C ASN A 180 54.01 -1.04 -28.98
N SER A 181 54.81 -2.01 -29.44
CA SER A 181 54.61 -3.44 -29.15
C SER A 181 54.67 -3.79 -27.66
N ARG A 182 55.31 -2.93 -26.84
CA ARG A 182 55.33 -3.06 -25.37
C ARG A 182 53.98 -2.78 -24.71
N LEU A 183 53.10 -2.01 -25.35
CA LEU A 183 51.76 -1.71 -24.81
C LEU A 183 50.79 -2.91 -24.98
N ARG A 184 51.03 -3.76 -26.00
CA ARG A 184 50.23 -4.98 -26.26
C ARG A 184 50.43 -6.07 -25.21
N THR A 185 51.53 -6.08 -24.47
CA THR A 185 51.77 -7.04 -23.39
C THR A 185 51.42 -6.48 -22.01
N ILE A 186 51.53 -5.16 -21.80
CA ILE A 186 51.25 -4.53 -20.50
C ILE A 186 49.74 -4.47 -20.21
N LEU A 187 48.89 -4.15 -21.19
CA LEU A 187 47.44 -4.10 -20.98
C LEU A 187 46.82 -5.44 -20.53
N PRO A 188 47.10 -6.60 -21.15
CA PRO A 188 46.52 -7.85 -20.69
C PRO A 188 47.04 -8.27 -19.31
N LEU A 189 48.30 -7.97 -18.97
CA LEU A 189 48.83 -8.20 -17.63
C LEU A 189 48.17 -7.33 -16.57
N ALA A 190 47.93 -6.05 -16.86
CA ALA A 190 47.21 -5.15 -15.96
C ALA A 190 45.75 -5.57 -15.76
N ALA A 191 45.08 -6.01 -16.85
CA ALA A 191 43.72 -6.55 -16.78
C ALA A 191 43.65 -7.85 -15.95
N LEU A 192 44.63 -8.74 -16.12
CA LEU A 192 44.72 -9.99 -15.35
C LEU A 192 44.98 -9.72 -13.87
N PHE A 193 45.82 -8.74 -13.55
CA PHE A 193 46.09 -8.31 -12.17
C PHE A 193 44.85 -7.67 -11.52
N ALA A 194 44.12 -6.84 -12.26
CA ALA A 194 42.85 -6.27 -11.79
C ALA A 194 41.79 -7.36 -11.54
N LEU A 195 41.70 -8.35 -12.43
CA LEU A 195 40.80 -9.51 -12.25
C LEU A 195 41.17 -10.32 -11.01
N LEU A 196 42.47 -10.55 -10.77
CA LEU A 196 42.96 -11.23 -9.56
C LEU A 196 42.60 -10.46 -8.29
N LEU A 197 42.74 -9.13 -8.28
CA LEU A 197 42.33 -8.30 -7.14
C LEU A 197 40.83 -8.36 -6.88
N VAL A 198 40.00 -8.36 -7.94
CA VAL A 198 38.55 -8.53 -7.81
C VAL A 198 38.22 -9.91 -7.23
N LEU A 199 38.85 -10.98 -7.72
CA LEU A 199 38.63 -12.34 -7.24
C LEU A 199 39.08 -12.53 -5.78
N VAL A 200 40.20 -11.91 -5.36
CA VAL A 200 40.64 -11.93 -3.96
C VAL A 200 39.64 -11.19 -3.07
N ARG A 201 39.16 -10.01 -3.48
CA ARG A 201 38.12 -9.28 -2.72
C ARG A 201 36.80 -10.04 -2.66
N PHE A 202 36.43 -10.72 -3.74
CA PHE A 202 35.24 -11.56 -3.78
C PHE A 202 35.39 -12.77 -2.86
N HIS A 203 36.58 -13.38 -2.80
CA HIS A 203 36.87 -14.50 -1.91
C HIS A 203 36.87 -14.08 -0.43
N GLU A 204 37.45 -12.91 -0.09
CA GLU A 204 37.35 -12.35 1.27
C GLU A 204 35.90 -12.04 1.67
N SER A 205 35.07 -11.59 0.72
CA SER A 205 33.65 -11.36 0.95
C SER A 205 32.87 -12.66 1.20
N ILE A 206 33.26 -13.76 0.54
CA ILE A 206 32.65 -15.09 0.76
C ILE A 206 33.12 -15.70 2.08
N ILE A 207 34.39 -15.49 2.48
CA ILE A 207 34.89 -15.97 3.78
C ILE A 207 34.25 -15.22 4.96
N ASN A 208 33.89 -13.93 4.79
CA ASN A 208 33.15 -13.19 5.81
C ASN A 208 31.69 -13.63 5.99
N LEU A 209 31.11 -14.34 5.01
CA LEU A 209 29.76 -14.93 5.15
C LEU A 209 29.73 -16.03 6.22
N ASP A 210 30.82 -16.79 6.40
CA ASP A 210 30.91 -17.80 7.47
C ASP A 210 30.89 -17.17 8.87
N SER A 211 31.38 -15.93 9.03
CA SER A 211 31.30 -15.23 10.31
C SER A 211 29.87 -14.84 10.69
N LEU A 212 29.03 -14.49 9.69
CA LEU A 212 27.60 -14.19 9.87
C LEU A 212 26.80 -15.44 10.28
N TYR A 213 27.16 -16.62 9.77
CA TYR A 213 26.56 -17.88 10.20
C TYR A 213 27.09 -18.37 11.57
N SER A 214 28.30 -17.99 11.97
CA SER A 214 28.85 -18.35 13.29
C SER A 214 28.18 -17.61 14.45
N LEU A 215 27.61 -16.41 14.21
CA LEU A 215 26.89 -15.64 15.23
C LEU A 215 25.59 -16.35 15.71
N ALA A 216 25.03 -17.23 14.89
CA ALA A 216 23.82 -17.99 15.21
C ALA A 216 24.06 -19.21 16.11
N LYS A 217 25.32 -19.57 16.40
CA LYS A 217 25.67 -20.76 17.20
C LYS A 217 25.98 -20.50 18.69
N HIS A 218 25.92 -19.25 19.15
CA HIS A 218 26.06 -18.94 20.57
C HIS A 218 24.72 -18.85 21.32
N THR A 219 23.93 -19.92 21.22
CA THR A 219 22.92 -20.26 22.24
C THR A 219 23.26 -21.65 22.77
N LYS A 220 23.64 -21.67 24.05
CA LYS A 220 24.19 -22.77 24.84
C LYS A 220 23.68 -24.18 24.49
N THR A 221 24.60 -25.05 24.05
CA THR A 221 24.58 -26.47 24.44
C THR A 221 26.00 -27.02 24.49
N THR A 222 26.31 -27.68 25.61
CA THR A 222 27.58 -28.33 25.95
C THR A 222 28.02 -29.35 24.89
N PRO A 223 29.31 -29.44 24.51
CA PRO A 223 29.75 -30.40 23.50
C PRO A 223 29.99 -31.79 24.11
N PRO A 224 29.52 -32.90 23.49
CA PRO A 224 30.09 -34.20 23.75
C PRO A 224 31.34 -34.41 22.90
N SER A 225 32.28 -35.13 23.50
CA SER A 225 33.60 -35.47 22.98
C SER A 225 33.58 -36.22 21.65
N SER A 226 34.65 -35.97 20.90
CA SER A 226 35.11 -36.63 19.69
C SER A 226 34.97 -38.17 19.66
N SER A 227 34.42 -38.68 18.56
CA SER A 227 35.02 -39.81 17.83
C SER A 227 34.51 -39.79 16.39
N GLY A 228 35.43 -39.64 15.44
CA GLY A 228 35.12 -39.60 14.02
C GLY A 228 34.48 -40.89 13.51
N LYS A 229 33.54 -40.73 12.58
CA LYS A 229 33.21 -41.64 11.49
C LYS A 229 32.45 -40.82 10.45
N ASP A 230 32.92 -40.90 9.21
CA ASP A 230 32.27 -40.33 8.04
C ASP A 230 30.84 -40.88 7.92
N ASN A 231 29.87 -40.14 8.44
CA ASN A 231 28.47 -40.34 8.13
C ASN A 231 28.08 -39.26 7.13
N LYS A 232 27.93 -39.65 5.85
CA LYS A 232 26.99 -38.98 4.96
C LYS A 232 25.62 -39.10 5.63
N GLN A 233 25.28 -38.12 6.47
CA GLN A 233 23.98 -38.02 7.11
C GLN A 233 22.97 -37.88 5.96
N SER A 234 22.23 -38.96 5.73
CA SER A 234 21.18 -38.99 4.73
C SER A 234 20.21 -37.85 5.05
N LEU A 235 20.03 -36.92 4.11
CA LEU A 235 18.98 -35.88 4.15
C LEU A 235 17.56 -36.48 4.32
N SER A 236 17.42 -37.80 4.29
CA SER A 236 16.16 -38.52 4.54
C SER A 236 15.70 -38.53 6.00
N SER A 237 16.44 -37.99 6.97
CA SER A 237 16.02 -37.96 8.39
C SER A 237 15.45 -36.63 8.87
N GLU A 238 15.39 -35.60 8.03
CA GLU A 238 14.88 -34.26 8.40
C GLU A 238 13.50 -34.04 7.79
N THR A 239 12.51 -34.82 8.24
CA THR A 239 11.11 -34.46 7.97
C THR A 239 10.78 -33.16 8.71
N PRO A 240 10.19 -32.15 8.05
CA PRO A 240 9.78 -30.92 8.72
C PRO A 240 8.86 -31.20 9.90
N VAL A 241 9.16 -30.61 11.05
CA VAL A 241 8.25 -30.61 12.21
C VAL A 241 7.34 -29.40 12.07
N TYR A 242 6.07 -29.64 11.77
CA TYR A 242 5.07 -28.58 11.64
C TYR A 242 4.57 -28.10 13.00
N LYS A 243 4.14 -26.83 13.06
CA LYS A 243 3.42 -26.29 14.23
C LYS A 243 2.15 -27.13 14.47
N PRO A 244 1.72 -27.30 15.73
CA PRO A 244 0.49 -28.02 16.04
C PRO A 244 -0.72 -27.32 15.41
N VAL A 245 -1.69 -28.10 14.97
CA VAL A 245 -2.96 -27.57 14.47
C VAL A 245 -3.67 -26.83 15.61
N PRO A 246 -4.20 -25.61 15.38
CA PRO A 246 -4.96 -24.88 16.40
C PRO A 246 -6.14 -25.73 16.93
N THR A 247 -6.34 -25.69 18.24
CA THR A 247 -7.48 -26.39 18.88
C THR A 247 -8.80 -25.64 18.72
N TYR A 248 -8.75 -24.39 18.26
CA TYR A 248 -9.89 -23.54 18.00
C TYR A 248 -9.56 -22.60 16.84
N THR A 249 -10.53 -22.41 15.95
CA THR A 249 -10.47 -21.47 14.84
C THR A 249 -11.61 -20.49 15.00
N SER A 250 -11.32 -19.19 14.93
CA SER A 250 -12.34 -18.15 15.02
C SER A 250 -13.37 -18.29 13.88
N PRO A 251 -14.61 -17.79 14.07
CA PRO A 251 -15.59 -17.75 13.00
C PRO A 251 -15.06 -16.98 11.77
N PRO A 252 -15.51 -17.32 10.55
CA PRO A 252 -15.16 -16.57 9.35
C PRO A 252 -15.55 -15.09 9.47
N VAL A 253 -14.74 -14.22 8.86
CA VAL A 253 -15.02 -12.78 8.81
C VAL A 253 -16.27 -12.51 7.98
N ILE A 254 -17.17 -11.67 8.51
CA ILE A 254 -18.35 -11.19 7.81
C ILE A 254 -18.12 -9.71 7.46
N ASP A 255 -18.54 -9.28 6.27
CA ASP A 255 -18.44 -7.87 5.90
C ASP A 255 -19.42 -7.06 6.76
N PRO A 256 -18.96 -6.08 7.54
CA PRO A 256 -19.81 -5.36 8.48
C PRO A 256 -20.68 -4.30 7.77
N PHE A 257 -20.59 -4.17 6.44
CA PHE A 257 -21.41 -3.23 5.68
C PHE A 257 -22.05 -3.89 4.45
N PRO A 258 -23.01 -4.80 4.65
CA PRO A 258 -23.61 -5.59 3.57
C PRO A 258 -24.29 -4.72 2.50
N LEU A 259 -24.80 -3.53 2.86
CA LEU A 259 -25.38 -2.56 1.93
C LEU A 259 -24.39 -2.12 0.85
N LEU A 260 -23.10 -2.04 1.19
CA LEU A 260 -22.04 -1.70 0.22
C LEU A 260 -21.36 -2.93 -0.37
N ALA A 261 -21.21 -4.03 0.38
CA ALA A 261 -20.46 -5.19 -0.11
C ALA A 261 -21.07 -5.87 -1.35
N ASN A 262 -22.40 -5.80 -1.53
CA ASN A 262 -23.11 -6.64 -2.50
C ASN A 262 -24.19 -5.92 -3.34
N THR A 263 -24.20 -4.59 -3.38
CA THR A 263 -25.22 -3.83 -4.14
C THR A 263 -24.61 -2.66 -4.89
N ASP A 264 -25.24 -2.20 -5.98
CA ASP A 264 -24.89 -0.96 -6.69
C ASP A 264 -25.50 0.31 -6.04
N SER A 265 -26.17 0.16 -4.89
CA SER A 265 -26.84 1.27 -4.21
C SER A 265 -25.83 2.33 -3.76
N PRO A 266 -26.17 3.62 -3.76
CA PRO A 266 -25.30 4.62 -3.16
C PRO A 266 -25.11 4.34 -1.65
N PRO A 267 -24.00 4.77 -1.03
CA PRO A 267 -23.88 4.76 0.41
C PRO A 267 -25.08 5.46 1.07
N PRO A 268 -25.50 5.03 2.27
CA PRO A 268 -26.55 5.73 3.00
C PRO A 268 -26.17 7.19 3.29
N SER A 269 -27.17 8.03 3.50
CA SER A 269 -26.96 9.44 3.81
C SER A 269 -26.31 9.61 5.19
N ILE A 270 -25.28 10.45 5.24
CA ILE A 270 -24.65 10.92 6.49
C ILE A 270 -25.71 11.67 7.33
N PRO A 271 -25.67 11.60 8.68
CA PRO A 271 -26.52 12.44 9.53
C PRO A 271 -26.46 13.92 9.11
N ALA A 272 -27.60 14.57 8.95
CA ALA A 272 -27.68 15.87 8.28
C ALA A 272 -26.79 16.96 8.91
N HIS A 273 -26.66 16.97 10.24
CA HIS A 273 -25.78 17.88 10.98
C HIS A 273 -24.28 17.60 10.79
N ASN A 274 -23.92 16.41 10.31
CA ASN A 274 -22.53 16.03 10.04
C ASN A 274 -22.17 16.09 8.55
N VAL A 275 -23.09 16.47 7.66
CA VAL A 275 -22.75 16.62 6.24
C VAL A 275 -21.65 17.68 6.09
N PRO A 276 -20.46 17.32 5.56
CA PRO A 276 -19.36 18.26 5.48
C PRO A 276 -19.71 19.45 4.57
N ARG A 277 -19.43 20.67 5.03
CA ARG A 277 -19.58 21.87 4.21
C ARG A 277 -18.51 21.91 3.13
N ASP A 278 -18.92 22.25 1.92
CA ASP A 278 -17.98 22.47 0.81
C ASP A 278 -16.96 23.54 1.17
N ASP A 279 -15.70 23.28 0.85
CA ASP A 279 -14.59 24.22 1.02
C ASP A 279 -14.40 24.77 2.45
N LEU A 280 -14.90 24.09 3.48
CA LEU A 280 -14.83 24.55 4.88
C LEU A 280 -13.42 24.96 5.35
N HIS A 281 -12.37 24.32 4.82
CA HIS A 281 -10.98 24.67 5.12
C HIS A 281 -10.62 26.13 4.77
N LYS A 282 -11.29 26.74 3.79
CA LYS A 282 -11.09 28.14 3.38
C LYS A 282 -11.61 29.12 4.44
N ASP A 283 -12.66 28.76 5.18
CA ASP A 283 -13.15 29.56 6.32
C ASP A 283 -12.06 29.70 7.41
N TYR A 284 -11.16 28.71 7.47
CA TYR A 284 -10.00 28.67 8.38
C TYR A 284 -8.70 29.14 7.71
N GLY A 285 -8.79 29.83 6.56
CA GLY A 285 -7.64 30.44 5.90
C GLY A 285 -6.65 29.47 5.26
N LEU A 286 -7.07 28.23 4.99
CA LEU A 286 -6.23 27.23 4.33
C LEU A 286 -6.50 27.22 2.82
N ASP A 287 -5.44 27.27 2.02
CA ASP A 287 -5.54 27.24 0.55
C ASP A 287 -5.98 25.87 0.00
N ALA A 288 -5.71 24.81 0.77
CA ALA A 288 -6.05 23.44 0.43
C ALA A 288 -6.55 22.70 1.67
N GLN A 289 -7.47 21.77 1.43
CA GLN A 289 -7.97 20.84 2.43
C GLN A 289 -6.84 19.91 2.89
N PRO A 290 -6.49 19.88 4.20
CA PRO A 290 -5.51 18.94 4.71
C PRO A 290 -6.01 17.49 4.55
N PRO A 291 -5.19 16.56 4.05
CA PRO A 291 -5.58 15.16 3.92
C PRO A 291 -5.61 14.47 5.29
N LEU A 292 -6.41 13.41 5.40
CA LEU A 292 -6.34 12.41 6.46
C LEU A 292 -5.77 11.11 5.89
N PHE A 293 -4.58 10.72 6.33
CA PHE A 293 -4.00 9.43 5.99
C PHE A 293 -4.41 8.35 6.98
N ILE A 294 -4.82 7.18 6.48
CA ILE A 294 -5.11 5.99 7.29
C ILE A 294 -4.28 4.85 6.74
N GLY A 295 -3.29 4.39 7.51
CA GLY A 295 -2.46 3.25 7.14
C GLY A 295 -3.21 1.94 7.34
N PHE A 296 -3.24 1.08 6.31
CA PHE A 296 -3.89 -0.21 6.37
C PHE A 296 -2.95 -1.35 6.05
N THR A 297 -2.85 -2.35 6.91
CA THR A 297 -2.15 -3.60 6.59
C THR A 297 -3.09 -4.80 6.55
N ARG A 298 -4.02 -4.91 7.49
CA ARG A 298 -4.87 -6.11 7.65
C ARG A 298 -6.15 -5.76 8.40
N GLN A 299 -7.14 -6.66 8.35
CA GLN A 299 -8.43 -6.55 9.07
C GLN A 299 -9.39 -5.56 8.44
N TRP A 300 -9.96 -5.98 7.32
CA TRP A 300 -10.89 -5.18 6.53
C TRP A 300 -12.06 -4.60 7.33
N PRO A 301 -12.76 -5.36 8.22
CA PRO A 301 -13.88 -4.82 8.98
C PRO A 301 -13.52 -3.62 9.85
N ILE A 302 -12.32 -3.64 10.45
CA ILE A 302 -11.83 -2.56 11.32
C ILE A 302 -11.48 -1.32 10.50
N LEU A 303 -10.78 -1.49 9.37
CA LEU A 303 -10.53 -0.37 8.44
C LEU A 303 -11.83 0.27 7.96
N LEU A 304 -12.77 -0.56 7.50
CA LEU A 304 -14.03 -0.07 6.94
C LEU A 304 -14.83 0.69 8.00
N GLN A 305 -14.86 0.20 9.25
CA GLN A 305 -15.44 0.91 10.38
C GLN A 305 -14.76 2.27 10.62
N CYS A 306 -13.43 2.31 10.66
CA CYS A 306 -12.70 3.56 10.87
C CYS A 306 -13.06 4.60 9.79
N VAL A 307 -13.00 4.22 8.51
CA VAL A 307 -13.36 5.08 7.38
C VAL A 307 -14.81 5.57 7.49
N VAL A 308 -15.76 4.67 7.71
CA VAL A 308 -17.18 5.03 7.82
C VAL A 308 -17.43 5.93 9.03
N SER A 309 -16.74 5.72 10.15
CA SER A 309 -16.87 6.55 11.35
C SER A 309 -16.40 7.98 11.12
N TYR A 310 -15.28 8.18 10.42
CA TYR A 310 -14.84 9.53 10.03
C TYR A 310 -15.86 10.21 9.11
N ILE A 311 -16.34 9.52 8.09
CA ILE A 311 -17.34 10.06 7.15
C ILE A 311 -18.61 10.45 7.88
N THR A 312 -19.14 9.57 8.72
CA THR A 312 -20.40 9.79 9.47
C THR A 312 -20.26 10.81 10.59
N ALA A 313 -19.06 11.02 11.12
CA ALA A 313 -18.71 12.11 12.04
C ALA A 313 -18.50 13.46 11.33
N GLY A 314 -18.55 13.49 9.99
CA GLY A 314 -18.46 14.73 9.20
C GLY A 314 -17.06 15.10 8.72
N TRP A 315 -16.19 14.10 8.57
CA TRP A 315 -14.96 14.24 7.81
C TRP A 315 -15.24 14.15 6.30
N PRO A 316 -14.74 15.09 5.47
CA PRO A 316 -14.89 15.04 4.02
C PRO A 316 -14.23 13.79 3.43
N ALA A 317 -15.04 12.87 2.86
CA ALA A 317 -14.55 11.61 2.30
C ALA A 317 -13.43 11.80 1.25
N SER A 318 -13.54 12.84 0.43
CA SER A 318 -12.55 13.22 -0.60
C SER A 318 -11.17 13.57 -0.04
N SER A 319 -11.07 13.87 1.25
CA SER A 319 -9.80 14.15 1.94
C SER A 319 -9.24 12.93 2.67
N ILE A 320 -9.95 11.80 2.70
CA ILE A 320 -9.48 10.58 3.34
C ILE A 320 -8.67 9.80 2.30
N HIS A 321 -7.44 9.46 2.68
CA HIS A 321 -6.49 8.68 1.90
C HIS A 321 -6.13 7.41 2.68
N VAL A 322 -6.70 6.29 2.26
CA VAL A 322 -6.31 4.98 2.78
C VAL A 322 -5.03 4.54 2.08
N LEU A 323 -3.95 4.39 2.83
CA LEU A 323 -2.71 3.80 2.32
C LEU A 323 -2.79 2.29 2.48
N GLU A 324 -2.98 1.59 1.36
CA GLU A 324 -2.90 0.14 1.28
C GLU A 324 -1.45 -0.32 1.44
N ASN A 325 -1.09 -0.69 2.67
CA ASN A 325 0.20 -1.26 3.08
C ASN A 325 0.08 -2.77 3.35
N THR A 326 -0.52 -3.49 2.40
CA THR A 326 -0.82 -4.93 2.47
C THR A 326 0.31 -5.79 1.92
N GLY A 327 1.14 -5.24 1.03
CA GLY A 327 2.23 -5.98 0.36
C GLY A 327 1.78 -6.97 -0.72
N VAL A 328 0.48 -7.08 -1.00
CA VAL A 328 -0.09 -8.03 -1.97
C VAL A 328 -0.08 -7.54 -3.41
N GLN A 329 0.76 -6.53 -3.68
CA GLN A 329 0.89 -5.90 -4.99
C GLN A 329 -0.49 -5.46 -5.51
N PHE A 330 -0.87 -5.85 -6.73
CA PHE A 330 -2.15 -5.49 -7.33
C PHE A 330 -3.29 -6.48 -7.02
N ALA A 331 -3.11 -7.44 -6.12
CA ALA A 331 -4.09 -8.50 -5.91
C ALA A 331 -5.46 -7.97 -5.43
N ASN A 332 -5.47 -7.02 -4.49
CA ASN A 332 -6.71 -6.38 -4.03
C ASN A 332 -7.39 -5.56 -5.13
N ALA A 333 -6.63 -4.73 -5.85
CA ALA A 333 -7.16 -3.93 -6.97
C ALA A 333 -7.74 -4.81 -8.10
N GLN A 334 -7.24 -6.04 -8.26
CA GLN A 334 -7.72 -7.02 -9.23
C GLN A 334 -8.80 -7.96 -8.68
N GLY A 335 -9.23 -7.80 -7.42
CA GLY A 335 -10.26 -8.64 -6.79
C GLY A 335 -9.84 -10.10 -6.62
N LYS A 336 -8.53 -10.37 -6.42
CA LYS A 336 -7.98 -11.73 -6.34
C LYS A 336 -7.97 -12.32 -4.93
N LEU A 337 -8.23 -11.50 -3.91
CA LEU A 337 -8.26 -11.95 -2.52
C LEU A 337 -9.71 -12.03 -2.04
N SER A 338 -10.03 -13.05 -1.26
CA SER A 338 -11.33 -13.13 -0.59
C SER A 338 -11.34 -12.33 0.71
N LEU A 339 -12.53 -12.03 1.23
CA LEU A 339 -12.72 -11.39 2.54
C LEU A 339 -12.00 -12.13 3.67
N GLN A 340 -11.71 -13.42 3.54
CA GLN A 340 -11.06 -14.20 4.60
C GLN A 340 -9.54 -13.99 4.63
N ASN A 341 -8.95 -13.51 3.55
CA ASN A 341 -7.51 -13.26 3.47
C ASN A 341 -7.12 -12.06 4.34
N GLN A 342 -6.14 -12.22 5.23
CA GLN A 342 -5.76 -11.17 6.19
C GLN A 342 -5.44 -9.80 5.56
N PHE A 343 -4.97 -9.79 4.31
CA PHE A 343 -4.58 -8.59 3.56
C PHE A 343 -5.68 -8.05 2.63
N TYR A 344 -6.89 -8.59 2.71
CA TYR A 344 -8.02 -8.18 1.88
C TYR A 344 -8.35 -6.69 2.06
N LEU A 345 -8.51 -5.98 0.95
CA LEU A 345 -9.03 -4.63 0.87
C LEU A 345 -9.90 -4.48 -0.37
N ASN A 346 -11.08 -3.89 -0.21
CA ASN A 346 -12.02 -3.67 -1.31
C ASN A 346 -11.93 -2.23 -1.86
N HIS A 347 -11.19 -2.06 -2.96
CA HIS A 347 -11.03 -0.77 -3.65
C HIS A 347 -12.37 -0.20 -4.11
N THR A 348 -13.29 -1.04 -4.58
CA THR A 348 -14.61 -0.62 -5.07
C THR A 348 -15.44 -0.01 -3.96
N THR A 349 -15.47 -0.65 -2.78
CA THR A 349 -16.21 -0.12 -1.62
C THR A 349 -15.63 1.21 -1.14
N LEU A 350 -14.31 1.32 -1.02
CA LEU A 350 -13.65 2.58 -0.63
C LEU A 350 -13.94 3.71 -1.65
N LYS A 351 -13.84 3.41 -2.95
CA LYS A 351 -14.16 4.38 -4.00
C LYS A 351 -15.63 4.82 -3.95
N ARG A 352 -16.55 3.91 -3.65
CA ARG A 352 -17.99 4.24 -3.49
C ARG A 352 -18.28 5.11 -2.28
N LEU A 353 -17.49 4.96 -1.21
CA LEU A 353 -17.51 5.87 -0.06
C LEU A 353 -16.91 7.24 -0.37
N GLY A 354 -16.29 7.43 -1.54
CA GLY A 354 -15.67 8.67 -1.97
C GLY A 354 -14.26 8.90 -1.41
N VAL A 355 -13.63 7.86 -0.85
CA VAL A 355 -12.25 7.96 -0.32
C VAL A 355 -11.21 7.57 -1.36
N ASN A 356 -10.00 8.08 -1.17
CA ASN A 356 -8.87 7.79 -2.03
C ASN A 356 -8.10 6.57 -1.51
N VAL A 357 -7.57 5.76 -2.41
CA VAL A 357 -6.65 4.67 -2.08
C VAL A 357 -5.27 4.97 -2.67
N ILE A 358 -4.26 4.94 -1.82
CA ILE A 358 -2.85 5.01 -2.19
C ILE A 358 -2.29 3.60 -2.00
N GLN A 359 -1.67 3.02 -3.02
CA GLN A 359 -1.11 1.67 -2.91
C GLN A 359 0.38 1.77 -2.56
N ALA A 360 0.81 1.12 -1.48
CA ALA A 360 2.22 0.96 -1.18
C ALA A 360 2.87 0.00 -2.20
N PRO A 361 4.12 0.24 -2.63
CA PRO A 361 4.81 -0.62 -3.60
C PRO A 361 5.21 -1.99 -3.01
N ALA A 362 5.29 -2.08 -1.67
CA ALA A 362 5.62 -3.26 -0.92
C ALA A 362 5.00 -3.15 0.49
N LEU A 363 5.14 -4.20 1.29
CA LEU A 363 4.82 -4.13 2.72
C LEU A 363 5.90 -3.29 3.42
N LEU A 364 5.49 -2.12 3.91
CA LEU A 364 6.31 -1.19 4.66
C LEU A 364 6.17 -1.44 6.16
N SER A 365 7.27 -1.25 6.88
CA SER A 365 7.21 -1.08 8.35
C SER A 365 6.48 0.21 8.72
N PHE A 366 6.13 0.39 10.00
CA PHE A 366 5.40 1.57 10.45
C PHE A 366 6.17 2.87 10.17
N SER A 367 7.47 2.93 10.47
CA SER A 367 8.28 4.14 10.19
C SER A 367 8.39 4.45 8.70
N GLN A 368 8.51 3.42 7.85
CA GLN A 368 8.51 3.59 6.39
C GLN A 368 7.15 4.06 5.87
N MET A 369 6.05 3.53 6.41
CA MET A 369 4.69 3.95 6.09
C MET A 369 4.45 5.41 6.49
N GLN A 370 4.92 5.83 7.66
CA GLN A 370 4.85 7.23 8.09
C GLN A 370 5.65 8.16 7.17
N ASN A 371 6.83 7.72 6.71
CA ASN A 371 7.60 8.45 5.69
C ASN A 371 6.88 8.49 4.33
N MET A 372 6.03 7.49 4.01
CA MET A 372 5.20 7.54 2.82
C MET A 372 4.09 8.59 2.93
N PHE A 373 3.48 8.80 4.11
CA PHE A 373 2.58 9.94 4.33
C PHE A 373 3.30 11.27 4.14
N LEU A 374 4.51 11.41 4.70
CA LEU A 374 5.34 12.60 4.51
C LEU A 374 5.69 12.82 3.02
N HIS A 375 6.00 11.75 2.29
CA HIS A 375 6.25 11.80 0.85
C HIS A 375 5.04 12.30 0.07
N GLU A 376 3.84 11.75 0.34
CA GLU A 376 2.62 12.19 -0.32
C GLU A 376 2.26 13.64 0.05
N ALA A 377 2.52 14.08 1.28
CA ALA A 377 2.41 15.48 1.67
C ALA A 377 3.34 16.39 0.86
N HIS A 378 4.59 16.00 0.65
CA HIS A 378 5.52 16.73 -0.23
C HIS A 378 5.04 16.78 -1.68
N LYS A 379 4.67 15.63 -2.23
CA LYS A 379 4.22 15.48 -3.62
C LYS A 379 3.01 16.34 -3.95
N ASN A 380 2.08 16.49 -3.00
CA ASN A 380 0.87 17.28 -3.17
C ASN A 380 0.97 18.70 -2.57
N ASN A 381 2.15 19.09 -2.08
CA ASN A 381 2.40 20.36 -1.42
C ASN A 381 1.44 20.66 -0.25
N TRP A 382 1.13 19.64 0.54
CA TRP A 382 0.35 19.78 1.77
C TRP A 382 1.28 20.17 2.92
N PRO A 383 1.19 21.41 3.44
CA PRO A 383 2.05 21.84 4.55
C PRO A 383 1.67 21.16 5.88
N TYR A 384 0.42 20.75 5.99
CA TYR A 384 -0.15 20.08 7.16
C TYR A 384 -0.97 18.89 6.68
N TYR A 385 -0.94 17.81 7.43
CA TYR A 385 -1.77 16.64 7.20
C TYR A 385 -2.19 16.01 8.51
N PHE A 386 -3.24 15.21 8.46
CA PHE A 386 -3.64 14.35 9.56
C PHE A 386 -3.25 12.91 9.26
N TYR A 387 -2.93 12.13 10.28
CA TYR A 387 -2.97 10.68 10.17
C TYR A 387 -3.79 10.09 11.31
N SER A 388 -4.42 8.95 11.05
CA SER A 388 -5.17 8.19 12.03
C SER A 388 -4.77 6.72 12.00
N HIS A 389 -4.90 6.06 13.14
CA HIS A 389 -4.84 4.61 13.19
C HIS A 389 -6.06 4.01 12.47
N GLN A 390 -5.93 2.78 11.96
CA GLN A 390 -7.04 2.06 11.33
C GLN A 390 -8.02 1.49 12.37
N ASP A 391 -7.60 1.32 13.62
CA ASP A 391 -8.36 0.69 14.70
C ASP A 391 -9.02 1.71 15.65
N VAL A 392 -9.62 2.75 15.06
CA VAL A 392 -10.39 3.77 15.78
C VAL A 392 -11.87 3.75 15.40
N LEU A 393 -12.70 4.22 16.33
CA LEU A 393 -14.12 4.53 16.11
C LEU A 393 -14.41 5.97 16.56
N VAL A 394 -14.77 6.81 15.60
CA VAL A 394 -14.77 8.27 15.76
C VAL A 394 -16.17 8.86 15.75
N PHE A 395 -16.40 9.85 16.61
CA PHE A 395 -17.62 10.65 16.66
C PHE A 395 -17.31 12.13 16.87
N SER A 396 -18.19 12.98 16.35
CA SER A 396 -18.29 14.37 16.75
C SER A 396 -19.01 14.50 18.10
N PHE A 397 -18.95 15.67 18.73
CA PHE A 397 -19.68 15.95 19.98
C PHE A 397 -21.19 16.19 19.73
N GLU A 398 -21.88 15.21 19.12
CA GLU A 398 -23.28 15.38 18.69
C GLU A 398 -24.23 15.55 19.89
N ASP A 399 -23.91 15.02 21.08
CA ASP A 399 -24.67 15.23 22.32
C ASP A 399 -24.11 16.39 23.18
N GLY A 400 -23.17 17.16 22.62
CA GLY A 400 -22.49 18.25 23.32
C GLY A 400 -21.43 17.74 24.28
N LYS A 401 -21.53 18.17 25.55
CA LYS A 401 -20.53 17.87 26.59
C LYS A 401 -20.32 16.37 26.78
N ASP A 402 -19.06 15.94 26.74
CA ASP A 402 -18.64 14.58 27.07
C ASP A 402 -17.56 14.67 28.18
N ASP A 403 -17.87 14.14 29.37
CA ASP A 403 -16.92 14.07 30.50
C ASP A 403 -16.40 12.64 30.72
N THR A 404 -16.73 11.73 29.81
CA THR A 404 -16.38 10.32 29.93
C THR A 404 -14.88 10.13 29.77
N HIS A 405 -14.21 9.67 30.81
CA HIS A 405 -12.82 9.25 30.72
C HIS A 405 -12.72 7.92 29.98
N ARG A 406 -11.83 7.86 28.98
CA ARG A 406 -11.56 6.64 28.20
C ARG A 406 -10.11 6.18 28.44
N PRO A 407 -9.85 4.86 28.37
CA PRO A 407 -8.48 4.35 28.35
C PRO A 407 -7.65 5.04 27.25
N GLY A 408 -6.46 5.53 27.63
CA GLY A 408 -5.57 6.26 26.73
C GLY A 408 -5.73 7.78 26.77
N ASP A 409 -6.77 8.31 27.42
CA ASP A 409 -6.92 9.76 27.62
C ASP A 409 -5.71 10.34 28.34
N ARG A 410 -5.22 11.45 27.80
CA ARG A 410 -4.16 12.25 28.39
C ARG A 410 -4.76 13.55 28.91
N THR A 411 -4.03 14.23 29.79
CA THR A 411 -4.41 15.58 30.21
C THR A 411 -4.45 16.48 28.98
N TRP A 412 -5.63 17.00 28.68
CA TRP A 412 -5.80 17.96 27.58
C TRP A 412 -5.12 19.28 27.94
N GLU A 413 -4.37 19.80 26.99
CA GLU A 413 -3.75 21.11 27.08
C GLU A 413 -4.63 22.13 26.36
N PHE A 414 -4.84 23.28 27.01
CA PHE A 414 -5.59 24.42 26.49
C PHE A 414 -4.69 25.66 26.46
N TYR A 415 -4.95 26.58 25.54
CA TYR A 415 -4.19 27.82 25.43
C TYR A 415 -4.64 28.87 26.45
N ASP A 416 -5.92 28.88 26.81
CA ASP A 416 -6.54 29.77 27.80
C ASP A 416 -7.87 29.18 28.32
N GLU A 417 -8.46 29.85 29.32
CA GLU A 417 -9.71 29.42 29.97
C GLU A 417 -10.93 29.50 29.03
N GLU A 418 -10.92 30.42 28.07
CA GLU A 418 -12.01 30.58 27.09
C GLU A 418 -12.03 29.38 26.14
N GLU A 419 -10.87 29.01 25.58
CA GLU A 419 -10.72 27.81 24.77
C GLU A 419 -11.08 26.55 25.57
N GLN A 420 -10.63 26.45 26.82
CA GLN A 420 -10.99 25.32 27.68
C GLN A 420 -12.51 25.20 27.82
N ASN A 421 -13.20 26.31 28.11
CA ASN A 421 -14.65 26.29 28.25
C ASN A 421 -15.35 25.91 26.94
N GLU A 422 -14.89 26.42 25.80
CA GLU A 422 -15.43 26.11 24.47
C GLU A 422 -15.23 24.65 24.07
N ILE A 423 -14.04 24.08 24.32
CA ILE A 423 -13.70 22.69 23.97
C ILE A 423 -14.36 21.69 24.91
N MET A 424 -14.47 22.02 26.19
CA MET A 424 -15.06 21.12 27.18
C MET A 424 -16.59 21.17 27.20
N ASN A 425 -17.21 22.26 26.71
CA ASN A 425 -18.66 22.40 26.64
C ASN A 425 -19.11 22.73 25.19
N PRO A 426 -18.87 21.84 24.22
CA PRO A 426 -19.27 22.07 22.84
C PRO A 426 -20.81 22.07 22.70
N PRO A 427 -21.39 22.90 21.81
CA PRO A 427 -22.81 22.83 21.49
C PRO A 427 -23.18 21.46 20.93
N ALA A 428 -24.35 20.94 21.28
CA ALA A 428 -24.87 19.68 20.73
C ALA A 428 -25.33 19.85 19.27
N ALA A 429 -25.47 18.74 18.54
CA ALA A 429 -26.03 18.74 17.19
C ALA A 429 -27.42 19.43 17.18
N GLY A 430 -27.65 20.25 16.16
CA GLY A 430 -28.86 21.08 16.04
C GLY A 430 -28.82 22.38 16.84
N GLN A 431 -27.83 22.58 17.72
CA GLN A 431 -27.61 23.86 18.39
C GLN A 431 -26.70 24.77 17.54
N GLN A 432 -26.89 26.09 17.71
CA GLN A 432 -26.03 27.08 17.07
C GLN A 432 -24.58 26.91 17.54
N GLY A 433 -23.64 26.85 16.59
CA GLY A 433 -22.22 26.69 16.88
C GLY A 433 -21.73 25.24 16.99
N TYR A 434 -22.59 24.25 16.74
CA TYR A 434 -22.15 22.86 16.57
C TYR A 434 -21.06 22.76 15.49
N ARG A 435 -20.03 21.95 15.74
CA ARG A 435 -18.91 21.69 14.83
C ARG A 435 -18.60 20.20 14.79
N THR A 436 -18.36 19.69 13.59
CA THR A 436 -17.89 18.31 13.40
C THR A 436 -16.45 18.15 13.90
N ILE A 437 -15.99 16.92 14.07
CA ILE A 437 -14.60 16.63 14.43
C ILE A 437 -13.62 17.23 13.43
N TYR A 438 -13.96 17.19 12.13
CA TYR A 438 -13.15 17.81 11.09
C TYR A 438 -13.05 19.32 11.28
N GLU A 439 -14.17 19.99 11.55
CA GLU A 439 -14.17 21.44 11.79
C GLU A 439 -13.40 21.79 13.08
N ASN A 440 -13.52 21.01 14.15
CA ASN A 440 -12.75 21.20 15.38
C ASN A 440 -11.24 21.03 15.14
N CYS A 441 -10.84 20.11 14.25
CA CYS A 441 -9.44 19.92 13.85
C CYS A 441 -8.92 21.09 13.01
N LEU A 442 -9.73 21.63 12.09
CA LEU A 442 -9.37 22.83 11.32
C LEU A 442 -9.21 24.06 12.21
N ARG A 443 -10.11 24.23 13.19
CA ARG A 443 -10.01 25.28 14.20
C ARG A 443 -8.71 25.15 15.01
N ASP A 444 -8.37 23.95 15.48
CA ASP A 444 -7.13 23.76 16.25
C ASP A 444 -5.87 24.04 15.41
N LEU A 445 -5.89 23.67 14.13
CA LEU A 445 -4.83 24.05 13.17
C LEU A 445 -4.75 25.57 13.03
N ASP A 446 -5.85 26.26 12.71
CA ASP A 446 -5.89 27.72 12.56
C ASP A 446 -5.41 28.45 13.81
N THR A 447 -5.90 28.07 15.00
CA THR A 447 -5.42 28.61 16.28
C THR A 447 -3.91 28.40 16.44
N THR A 448 -3.42 27.19 16.16
CA THR A 448 -2.00 26.88 16.26
C THR A 448 -1.16 27.73 15.29
N LEU A 449 -1.63 27.97 14.07
CA LEU A 449 -0.97 28.83 13.08
C LEU A 449 -0.94 30.30 13.51
N LYS A 450 -2.06 30.83 14.00
CA LYS A 450 -2.17 32.23 14.49
C LYS A 450 -1.23 32.52 15.64
N ARG A 451 -0.99 31.54 16.51
CA ARG A 451 -0.05 31.67 17.64
C ARG A 451 1.42 31.65 17.25
N LYS A 452 1.75 31.22 16.02
CA LYS A 452 3.14 31.14 15.50
C LYS A 452 4.07 30.33 16.40
N GLU A 453 3.53 29.32 17.09
CA GLU A 453 4.32 28.41 17.92
C GLU A 453 5.23 27.53 17.03
N LYS A 454 6.41 27.15 17.54
CA LYS A 454 7.20 26.08 16.91
C LYS A 454 6.54 24.75 17.31
N TRP A 455 5.74 24.19 16.42
CA TRP A 455 4.92 23.01 16.72
C TRP A 455 5.15 21.86 15.75
N GLY A 456 5.28 20.65 16.30
CA GLY A 456 5.41 19.41 15.56
C GLY A 456 4.05 18.77 15.37
N PHE A 457 3.48 18.28 16.49
CA PHE A 457 2.22 17.52 16.49
C PHE A 457 1.14 18.14 17.37
N ARG A 458 -0.12 17.86 17.01
CA ARG A 458 -1.28 17.93 17.92
C ARG A 458 -1.95 16.57 17.94
N TRP A 459 -2.07 16.00 19.13
CA TRP A 459 -2.57 14.66 19.38
C TRP A 459 -4.00 14.72 19.88
N TYR A 460 -4.93 14.09 19.17
CA TYR A 460 -6.33 14.00 19.57
C TYR A 460 -6.63 12.59 20.06
N GLN A 461 -6.88 12.46 21.37
CA GLN A 461 -6.94 11.17 22.05
C GLN A 461 -5.69 10.34 21.85
N TYR A 462 -4.58 10.76 22.48
CA TYR A 462 -3.25 10.18 22.25
C TYR A 462 -2.87 10.28 20.75
N ASP A 463 -2.13 9.31 20.20
CA ASP A 463 -1.70 9.30 18.79
C ASP A 463 -2.76 8.77 17.81
N HIS A 464 -3.98 8.48 18.29
CA HIS A 464 -5.04 7.84 17.49
C HIS A 464 -5.46 8.68 16.28
N LEU A 465 -5.54 10.01 16.44
CA LEU A 465 -5.60 11.00 15.36
C LEU A 465 -4.56 12.08 15.65
N THR A 466 -3.74 12.39 14.67
CA THR A 466 -2.62 13.32 14.86
C THR A 466 -2.59 14.34 13.72
N LEU A 467 -2.55 15.62 14.07
CA LEU A 467 -2.20 16.71 13.15
C LEU A 467 -0.69 16.86 13.09
N VAL A 468 -0.14 16.88 11.89
CA VAL A 468 1.30 16.93 11.62
C VAL A 468 1.69 18.20 10.88
N ASN A 469 2.72 18.88 11.39
CA ASN A 469 3.45 19.91 10.67
C ASN A 469 4.56 19.29 9.81
N ARG A 470 4.40 19.34 8.47
CA ARG A 470 5.41 18.78 7.54
C ARG A 470 6.80 19.38 7.77
N ALA A 471 6.88 20.69 8.03
CA ALA A 471 8.15 21.38 8.24
C ALA A 471 8.90 20.89 9.50
N ALA A 472 8.16 20.47 10.53
CA ALA A 472 8.77 19.88 11.73
C ALA A 472 9.39 18.53 11.41
N MET A 473 8.70 17.71 10.61
CA MET A 473 9.23 16.43 10.15
C MET A 473 10.48 16.60 9.29
N ASP A 474 10.48 17.58 8.39
CA ASP A 474 11.65 17.90 7.57
C ASP A 474 12.85 18.33 8.43
N ALA A 475 12.62 19.13 9.47
CA ALA A 475 13.66 19.62 10.35
C ALA A 475 14.40 18.51 11.11
N ILE A 476 13.70 17.41 11.45
CA ILE A 476 14.30 16.28 12.16
C ILE A 476 14.69 15.12 11.25
N GLY A 477 14.39 15.19 9.94
CA GLY A 477 14.72 14.14 8.96
C GLY A 477 13.69 13.01 8.87
N GLY A 478 12.42 13.27 9.20
CA GLY A 478 11.33 12.30 9.13
C GLY A 478 11.42 11.20 10.20
N TRP A 479 10.85 10.04 9.89
CA TRP A 479 10.91 8.85 10.75
C TRP A 479 12.16 8.02 10.42
N ASP A 480 12.84 7.49 11.45
CA ASP A 480 14.00 6.63 11.23
C ASP A 480 13.55 5.25 10.72
N SER A 481 13.81 4.98 9.45
CA SER A 481 13.39 3.73 8.78
C SER A 481 14.17 2.50 9.26
N LEU A 482 15.27 2.67 10.01
CA LEU A 482 15.97 1.56 10.65
C LEU A 482 15.30 1.11 11.95
N ILE A 483 14.35 1.90 12.47
CA ILE A 483 13.53 1.57 13.63
C ILE A 483 12.11 1.31 13.11
N PRO A 484 11.74 0.05 12.80
CA PRO A 484 10.55 -0.25 11.98
C PRO A 484 9.21 -0.01 12.69
N TYR A 485 9.13 -0.19 14.01
CA TYR A 485 7.88 -0.16 14.79
C TYR A 485 8.07 0.55 16.13
N TYR A 486 7.14 0.40 17.07
CA TYR A 486 6.96 1.08 18.39
C TYR A 486 8.08 1.95 18.98
N ALA A 487 9.36 1.54 18.93
CA ALA A 487 10.47 2.39 19.39
C ALA A 487 10.69 3.64 18.51
N THR A 488 10.15 3.65 17.29
CA THR A 488 10.29 4.75 16.34
C THR A 488 9.48 5.98 16.74
N ASP A 489 8.34 5.81 17.41
CA ASP A 489 7.58 6.91 18.01
C ASP A 489 8.42 7.65 19.04
N CYS A 490 9.10 6.88 19.89
CA CYS A 490 9.99 7.42 20.92
C CYS A 490 11.20 8.14 20.32
N ASP A 491 11.77 7.61 19.23
CA ASP A 491 12.86 8.26 18.49
C ASP A 491 12.43 9.59 17.88
N MET A 492 11.32 9.58 17.17
CA MET A 492 10.82 10.74 16.44
C MET A 492 10.34 11.83 17.41
N ASN A 493 9.55 11.49 18.43
CA ASN A 493 9.09 12.43 19.46
C ASN A 493 10.27 13.07 20.19
N ALA A 494 11.27 12.28 20.55
CA ALA A 494 12.47 12.79 21.20
C ALA A 494 13.22 13.77 20.29
N ARG A 495 13.39 13.47 19.00
CA ARG A 495 14.03 14.40 18.05
C ARG A 495 13.23 15.69 17.89
N LEU A 496 11.89 15.62 17.82
CA LEU A 496 11.04 16.83 17.82
C LEU A 496 11.30 17.68 19.07
N ALA A 497 11.25 17.07 20.26
CA ALA A 497 11.48 17.75 21.52
C ALA A 497 12.89 18.35 21.63
N MET A 498 13.93 17.62 21.21
CA MET A 498 15.32 18.07 21.21
C MET A 498 15.56 19.27 20.29
N ASP A 499 14.84 19.37 19.16
CA ASP A 499 14.89 20.56 18.27
C ASP A 499 13.94 21.67 18.74
N GLY A 500 13.14 21.45 19.80
CA GLY A 500 12.22 22.44 20.37
C GLY A 500 10.88 22.55 19.63
N TRP A 501 10.44 21.50 18.94
CA TRP A 501 9.09 21.41 18.40
C TRP A 501 8.12 20.95 19.49
N THR A 502 7.08 21.73 19.75
CA THR A 502 6.04 21.38 20.72
C THR A 502 5.13 20.29 20.18
N MET A 503 4.78 19.35 21.05
CA MET A 503 3.71 18.36 20.83
C MET A 503 2.70 18.57 21.95
N LYS A 504 1.41 18.61 21.64
CA LYS A 504 0.35 18.87 22.64
C LYS A 504 -0.78 17.88 22.53
N HIS A 505 -1.33 17.48 23.67
CA HIS A 505 -2.58 16.71 23.72
C HIS A 505 -3.77 17.66 23.63
N ARG A 506 -4.59 17.49 22.61
CA ARG A 506 -5.72 18.35 22.24
C ARG A 506 -6.99 17.52 22.14
N ARG A 507 -8.14 18.20 22.07
CA ARG A 507 -9.44 17.56 22.01
C ARG A 507 -10.26 18.13 20.85
N ALA A 508 -10.74 17.24 19.97
CA ALA A 508 -11.52 17.62 18.78
C ALA A 508 -12.81 16.80 18.59
N GLY A 509 -12.93 15.65 19.24
CA GLY A 509 -14.08 14.76 19.15
C GLY A 509 -13.96 13.61 20.14
N ILE A 510 -14.78 12.57 19.94
CA ILE A 510 -14.71 11.31 20.67
C ILE A 510 -13.98 10.30 19.77
N ILE A 511 -12.81 9.83 20.18
CA ILE A 511 -11.99 8.90 19.40
C ILE A 511 -11.74 7.67 20.27
N ASN A 512 -12.41 6.57 19.94
CA ASN A 512 -12.31 5.31 20.67
C ASN A 512 -11.24 4.43 20.04
N ASP A 513 -10.29 3.94 20.84
CA ASP A 513 -9.27 2.98 20.42
C ASP A 513 -9.81 1.56 20.60
N ILE A 514 -10.08 0.87 19.50
CA ILE A 514 -10.91 -0.35 19.49
C ILE A 514 -10.15 -1.58 19.00
N SER A 515 -10.60 -2.76 19.40
CA SER A 515 -10.07 -4.06 18.93
C SER A 515 -11.17 -4.98 18.39
N THR A 516 -12.34 -4.40 18.18
CA THR A 516 -13.60 -5.04 17.78
C THR A 516 -14.21 -4.21 16.66
N HIS A 517 -15.21 -4.74 15.97
CA HIS A 517 -15.97 -3.95 15.00
C HIS A 517 -17.47 -4.06 15.26
N LEU A 518 -18.25 -3.10 14.77
CA LEU A 518 -19.70 -3.18 14.77
C LEU A 518 -20.16 -4.33 13.85
N GLU A 519 -21.25 -4.97 14.24
CA GLU A 519 -21.91 -6.02 13.45
C GLU A 519 -22.47 -5.46 12.13
N ASP A 520 -23.03 -4.25 12.18
CA ASP A 520 -23.60 -3.53 11.04
C ASP A 520 -23.22 -2.04 11.10
N LEU A 521 -22.42 -1.58 10.13
CA LEU A 521 -21.99 -0.19 10.01
C LEU A 521 -23.12 0.77 9.64
N SER A 522 -24.29 0.27 9.24
CA SER A 522 -25.50 1.09 9.08
C SER A 522 -25.89 1.82 10.38
N ALA A 523 -25.42 1.33 11.54
CA ALA A 523 -25.59 2.00 12.82
C ALA A 523 -24.94 3.40 12.84
N LEU A 524 -23.81 3.56 12.15
CA LEU A 524 -23.11 4.84 12.06
C LEU A 524 -23.88 5.86 11.22
N TYR A 525 -24.69 5.39 10.25
CA TYR A 525 -25.56 6.20 9.41
C TYR A 525 -26.94 6.48 10.02
N ARG A 526 -27.21 6.00 11.24
CA ARG A 526 -28.51 6.15 11.93
C ARG A 526 -29.67 5.52 11.16
N ILE A 527 -29.42 4.39 10.49
CA ILE A 527 -30.47 3.69 9.74
C ILE A 527 -31.53 3.13 10.70
N PRO A 528 -32.82 3.43 10.50
CA PRO A 528 -33.87 2.96 11.39
C PRO A 528 -33.89 1.44 11.54
N GLY A 529 -33.99 0.97 12.78
CA GLY A 529 -34.03 -0.47 13.10
C GLY A 529 -32.66 -1.13 13.25
N THR A 530 -31.56 -0.49 12.87
CA THR A 530 -30.21 -1.02 13.11
C THR A 530 -29.84 -0.86 14.59
N ILE A 531 -29.39 -1.94 15.24
CA ILE A 531 -28.96 -1.90 16.65
C ILE A 531 -27.42 -1.88 16.69
N PRO A 532 -26.77 -0.90 17.35
CA PRO A 532 -25.33 -0.92 17.50
C PRO A 532 -24.92 -2.09 18.41
N LYS A 533 -24.10 -2.98 17.87
CA LYS A 533 -23.60 -4.17 18.56
C LYS A 533 -22.17 -4.44 18.12
N MET A 534 -21.27 -4.71 19.06
CA MET A 534 -19.90 -5.09 18.75
C MET A 534 -19.77 -6.60 18.48
N VAL A 535 -18.82 -6.93 17.62
CA VAL A 535 -18.36 -8.28 17.30
C VAL A 535 -16.88 -8.37 17.68
N ASP A 536 -16.56 -9.40 18.46
CA ASP A 536 -15.17 -9.77 18.73
C ASP A 536 -14.63 -10.58 17.54
N PRO A 537 -13.56 -10.11 16.87
CA PRO A 537 -12.97 -10.86 15.77
C PRO A 537 -12.17 -12.08 16.27
N ASN A 538 -11.90 -12.21 17.58
CA ASN A 538 -11.25 -13.37 18.19
C ASN A 538 -12.03 -13.89 19.42
N PRO A 539 -13.28 -14.37 19.24
CA PRO A 539 -14.08 -14.81 20.37
C PRO A 539 -13.43 -16.02 21.06
N PRO A 540 -13.60 -16.19 22.39
CA PRO A 540 -13.11 -17.37 23.08
C PRO A 540 -13.80 -18.64 22.56
N PRO A 541 -13.15 -19.82 22.68
CA PRO A 541 -13.77 -21.08 22.30
C PRO A 541 -15.09 -21.29 23.07
N PRO A 542 -16.12 -21.86 22.43
CA PRO A 542 -17.38 -22.13 23.10
C PRO A 542 -17.16 -23.09 24.28
N PRO A 543 -17.93 -22.94 25.38
CA PRO A 543 -17.81 -23.84 26.52
C PRO A 543 -18.09 -25.28 26.07
N PRO A 544 -17.42 -26.29 26.67
CA PRO A 544 -17.69 -27.68 26.36
C PRO A 544 -19.19 -27.97 26.61
N PRO A 545 -19.82 -28.83 25.78
CA PRO A 545 -21.21 -29.17 25.98
C PRO A 545 -21.41 -29.72 27.39
N PRO A 546 -22.51 -29.35 28.08
CA PRO A 546 -22.78 -29.89 29.41
C PRO A 546 -22.79 -31.43 29.33
N PRO A 547 -22.29 -32.14 30.36
CA PRO A 547 -22.34 -33.59 30.39
C PRO A 547 -23.78 -34.04 30.14
N PRO A 548 -24.00 -35.11 29.37
CA PRO A 548 -25.34 -35.60 29.06
C PRO A 548 -26.09 -35.79 30.38
N ALA A 549 -27.16 -35.01 30.57
CA ALA A 549 -27.98 -35.10 31.76
C ALA A 549 -28.49 -36.54 31.88
N GLU A 550 -28.15 -37.21 32.97
CA GLU A 550 -28.83 -38.43 33.38
C GLU A 550 -30.32 -38.12 33.46
N LYS A 551 -31.11 -38.79 32.63
CA LYS A 551 -32.57 -38.71 32.67
C LYS A 551 -33.03 -39.10 34.07
N LYS A 552 -33.35 -38.11 34.90
CA LYS A 552 -34.20 -38.32 36.07
C LYS A 552 -35.66 -38.37 35.61
N PRO A 553 -36.44 -39.33 36.12
CA PRO A 553 -37.82 -39.53 35.68
C PRO A 553 -38.69 -38.32 36.03
N GLU A 554 -39.60 -38.01 35.11
CA GLU A 554 -40.65 -37.01 35.23
C GLU A 554 -41.60 -37.40 36.37
N ASP A 555 -41.68 -36.56 37.41
CA ASP A 555 -42.80 -36.56 38.34
C ASP A 555 -43.61 -35.28 38.08
N GLU A 556 -44.88 -35.50 37.73
CA GLU A 556 -45.90 -34.48 37.52
C GLU A 556 -46.12 -33.66 38.80
N GLN A 557 -46.05 -32.32 38.69
CA GLN A 557 -46.89 -31.48 39.54
C GLN A 557 -47.38 -30.24 38.80
N LYS A 558 -48.72 -30.18 38.78
CA LYS A 558 -49.66 -29.20 38.26
C LYS A 558 -49.53 -27.87 39.03
N GLY A 559 -49.55 -26.72 38.35
CA GLY A 559 -49.65 -25.42 39.02
C GLY A 559 -49.51 -24.20 38.11
N ASP A 560 -50.66 -23.75 37.60
CA ASP A 560 -51.06 -22.34 37.40
C ASP A 560 -50.04 -21.36 36.78
N LYS A 561 -50.16 -21.11 35.48
CA LYS A 561 -49.62 -19.89 34.85
C LYS A 561 -50.78 -19.04 34.36
N ARG A 562 -51.02 -17.97 35.12
CA ARG A 562 -51.74 -16.78 34.69
C ARG A 562 -51.01 -16.13 33.52
N ASP A 563 -51.84 -15.64 32.62
CA ASP A 563 -51.54 -14.65 31.58
C ASP A 563 -50.69 -13.50 32.12
N ASP A 564 -49.69 -13.10 31.33
CA ASP A 564 -49.43 -11.71 30.97
C ASP A 564 -48.30 -11.71 29.92
N ASP A 565 -48.67 -12.04 28.68
CA ASP A 565 -47.99 -11.52 27.50
C ASP A 565 -48.54 -10.11 27.24
N PRO A 566 -47.73 -9.04 27.33
CA PRO A 566 -47.92 -7.93 26.44
C PRO A 566 -47.17 -8.27 25.16
N ALA A 567 -47.92 -8.79 24.20
CA ALA A 567 -47.65 -8.55 22.80
C ALA A 567 -47.45 -7.04 22.60
N ALA A 568 -46.20 -6.61 22.63
CA ALA A 568 -45.80 -5.26 22.27
C ALA A 568 -45.90 -5.14 20.76
N THR A 569 -47.12 -4.94 20.28
CA THR A 569 -47.40 -4.26 19.02
C THR A 569 -46.96 -2.80 19.19
N THR A 570 -45.65 -2.55 19.23
CA THR A 570 -45.14 -1.19 19.25
C THR A 570 -45.10 -0.68 17.83
N ASN A 571 -46.11 0.12 17.51
CA ASN A 571 -45.99 1.22 16.56
C ASN A 571 -44.59 1.82 16.66
N ALA A 572 -43.92 1.94 15.52
CA ALA A 572 -42.63 2.60 15.35
C ALA A 572 -42.63 3.93 16.11
N THR A 573 -42.13 3.89 17.33
CA THR A 573 -41.82 5.06 18.12
C THR A 573 -40.57 5.62 17.48
N VAL A 574 -40.65 6.89 17.07
CA VAL A 574 -39.51 7.68 16.64
C VAL A 574 -38.42 7.46 17.68
N VAL A 575 -37.40 6.66 17.35
CA VAL A 575 -36.22 6.56 18.20
C VAL A 575 -35.67 7.96 18.25
N ASN A 576 -35.64 8.55 19.44
CA ASN A 576 -35.04 9.86 19.65
C ASN A 576 -33.60 9.80 19.12
N GLU A 577 -33.27 10.57 18.09
CA GLU A 577 -31.97 10.51 17.40
C GLU A 577 -30.80 10.69 18.38
N ALA A 578 -30.98 11.51 19.41
CA ALA A 578 -29.99 11.70 20.47
C ALA A 578 -29.83 10.45 21.35
N GLU A 579 -30.92 9.74 21.68
CA GLU A 579 -30.83 8.47 22.42
C GLU A 579 -30.13 7.39 21.59
N TYR A 580 -30.42 7.34 20.29
CA TYR A 580 -29.72 6.44 19.39
C TYR A 580 -28.22 6.76 19.31
N PHE A 581 -27.87 8.03 19.14
CA PHE A 581 -26.48 8.47 19.13
C PHE A 581 -25.75 8.05 20.42
N ARG A 582 -26.36 8.28 21.60
CA ARG A 582 -25.81 7.84 22.88
C ARG A 582 -25.59 6.34 22.91
N ALA A 583 -26.51 5.53 22.38
CA ALA A 583 -26.34 4.09 22.31
C ALA A 583 -25.13 3.69 21.44
N VAL A 584 -24.93 4.34 20.29
CA VAL A 584 -23.77 4.08 19.42
C VAL A 584 -22.46 4.49 20.10
N VAL A 585 -22.42 5.65 20.76
CA VAL A 585 -21.24 6.12 21.52
C VAL A 585 -20.94 5.18 22.68
N GLN A 586 -21.98 4.70 23.39
CA GLN A 586 -21.84 3.75 24.48
C GLN A 586 -21.26 2.42 23.99
N THR A 587 -21.70 1.90 22.85
CA THR A 587 -21.06 0.73 22.23
C THR A 587 -19.58 1.01 21.91
N GLY A 588 -19.23 2.20 21.42
CA GLY A 588 -17.82 2.58 21.21
C GLY A 588 -16.97 2.61 22.49
N LEU A 589 -17.56 3.05 23.61
CA LEU A 589 -16.91 2.99 24.92
C LEU A 589 -16.72 1.53 25.38
N GLU A 590 -17.72 0.67 25.19
CA GLU A 590 -17.63 -0.76 25.49
C GLU A 590 -16.51 -1.43 24.67
N MET A 591 -16.41 -1.10 23.39
CA MET A 591 -15.35 -1.58 22.50
C MET A 591 -13.95 -1.11 22.97
N THR A 592 -13.85 0.12 23.47
CA THR A 592 -12.60 0.63 24.07
C THR A 592 -12.26 -0.14 25.33
N ASN A 593 -13.20 -0.25 26.27
CA ASN A 593 -13.01 -1.02 27.50
C ASN A 593 -12.65 -2.47 27.20
N TYR A 594 -13.24 -3.06 26.15
CA TYR A 594 -12.88 -4.39 25.67
C TYR A 594 -11.41 -4.46 25.26
N LYS A 595 -10.92 -3.51 24.45
CA LYS A 595 -9.51 -3.47 24.03
C LYS A 595 -8.53 -3.46 25.21
N TYR A 596 -8.90 -2.78 26.30
CA TYR A 596 -8.07 -2.60 27.49
C TYR A 596 -8.45 -3.52 28.68
N ARG A 597 -9.29 -4.55 28.46
CA ARG A 597 -9.84 -5.40 29.53
C ARG A 597 -8.81 -6.28 30.24
N ASP A 598 -7.77 -6.70 29.51
CA ASP A 598 -6.70 -7.56 30.00
C ASP A 598 -5.37 -6.81 29.87
N SER A 599 -4.31 -7.27 30.56
CA SER A 599 -2.95 -6.74 30.38
C SER A 599 -2.57 -6.60 28.88
N ASP A 600 -1.63 -5.72 28.55
CA ASP A 600 -1.20 -5.33 27.18
C ASP A 600 -1.18 -6.43 26.10
N HIS A 601 -0.98 -7.70 26.49
CA HIS A 601 -0.99 -8.89 25.64
C HIS A 601 -2.21 -9.04 24.72
N ASN A 602 -3.40 -8.55 25.10
CA ASN A 602 -4.62 -8.70 24.28
C ASN A 602 -5.01 -7.44 23.48
N ARG A 603 -4.37 -6.29 23.73
CA ARG A 603 -4.72 -4.99 23.11
C ARG A 603 -4.72 -5.04 21.58
N ASN A 604 -3.74 -5.75 21.02
CA ASN A 604 -3.54 -5.88 19.57
C ASN A 604 -3.91 -7.27 19.04
N SER A 605 -4.67 -8.06 19.80
CA SER A 605 -5.07 -9.43 19.41
C SER A 605 -5.86 -9.46 18.08
N TRP A 606 -6.66 -8.42 17.83
CA TRP A 606 -7.39 -8.19 16.58
C TRP A 606 -6.52 -8.27 15.33
N GLN A 607 -5.22 -8.04 15.44
CA GLN A 607 -4.32 -8.12 14.29
C GLN A 607 -4.17 -9.54 13.72
N LYS A 608 -4.58 -10.59 14.47
CA LYS A 608 -4.44 -12.01 14.08
C LYS A 608 -5.75 -12.71 13.70
N SER A 609 -6.90 -12.02 13.77
CA SER A 609 -8.23 -12.66 13.66
C SER A 609 -8.62 -13.13 12.26
N GLN A 610 -8.11 -12.50 11.21
CA GLN A 610 -8.44 -12.81 9.82
C GLN A 610 -7.33 -13.71 9.33
N HIS A 611 -7.61 -15.00 9.18
CA HIS A 611 -6.60 -16.05 9.02
C HIS A 611 -6.88 -16.99 7.82
N GLY A 612 -7.85 -16.67 6.96
CA GLY A 612 -8.16 -17.46 5.77
C GLY A 612 -7.33 -17.05 4.55
N GLY A 613 -7.83 -17.43 3.36
CA GLY A 613 -7.18 -17.13 2.09
C GLY A 613 -6.09 -18.12 1.67
N GLU A 614 -6.01 -19.29 2.31
CA GLU A 614 -5.09 -20.35 1.89
C GLU A 614 -5.34 -20.75 0.43
N GLY A 615 -4.27 -20.81 -0.37
CA GLY A 615 -4.33 -21.06 -1.81
C GLY A 615 -4.52 -19.79 -2.67
N GLU A 616 -4.77 -18.63 -2.06
CA GLU A 616 -4.82 -17.35 -2.78
C GLU A 616 -3.42 -16.75 -3.03
N PRO A 617 -3.26 -15.85 -4.01
CA PRO A 617 -2.02 -15.10 -4.20
C PRO A 617 -1.61 -14.34 -2.94
N TYR A 618 -0.32 -14.31 -2.63
CA TYR A 618 0.24 -13.60 -1.46
C TYR A 618 -0.33 -14.07 -0.11
N TYR A 619 -0.90 -15.28 -0.05
CA TYR A 619 -1.26 -15.90 1.21
C TYR A 619 -0.05 -15.97 2.16
N TYR A 620 -0.31 -15.71 3.44
CA TYR A 620 0.67 -15.78 4.52
C TYR A 620 0.00 -16.41 5.74
N ASP A 621 0.73 -17.27 6.46
CA ASP A 621 0.25 -17.79 7.74
C ASP A 621 0.10 -16.63 8.76
N ALA A 622 -1.11 -16.39 9.25
CA ALA A 622 -1.39 -15.24 10.13
C ALA A 622 -0.58 -15.27 11.44
N ALA A 623 -0.36 -16.46 12.00
CA ALA A 623 0.45 -16.63 13.21
C ALA A 623 1.94 -16.34 12.93
N GLY A 624 2.48 -16.89 11.85
CA GLY A 624 3.85 -16.65 11.40
C GLY A 624 4.11 -15.18 11.05
N PHE A 625 3.17 -14.51 10.40
CA PHE A 625 3.27 -13.07 10.14
C PHE A 625 3.35 -12.28 11.45
N ALA A 626 2.48 -12.59 12.41
CA ALA A 626 2.48 -11.91 13.71
C ALA A 626 3.78 -12.17 14.50
N GLU A 627 4.34 -13.37 14.41
CA GLU A 627 5.64 -13.70 15.00
C GLU A 627 6.78 -12.88 14.35
N ALA A 628 6.80 -12.81 13.02
CA ALA A 628 7.77 -12.00 12.28
C ALA A 628 7.68 -10.50 12.64
N PHE A 629 6.46 -9.99 12.83
CA PHE A 629 6.23 -8.62 13.30
C PHE A 629 6.89 -8.37 14.67
N GLU A 630 6.70 -9.26 15.65
CA GLU A 630 7.31 -9.12 16.98
C GLU A 630 8.84 -9.20 16.94
N VAL A 631 9.41 -10.02 16.05
CA VAL A 631 10.87 -10.05 15.81
C VAL A 631 11.37 -8.69 15.31
N LEU A 632 10.66 -8.07 14.36
CA LEU A 632 11.03 -6.75 13.85
C LEU A 632 10.84 -5.64 14.89
N VAL A 633 9.81 -5.74 15.75
CA VAL A 633 9.65 -4.85 16.91
C VAL A 633 10.87 -4.94 17.84
N ALA A 634 11.28 -6.16 18.19
CA ALA A 634 12.45 -6.37 19.06
C ALA A 634 13.75 -5.87 18.41
N ALA A 635 13.94 -6.12 17.12
CA ALA A 635 15.07 -5.60 16.36
C ALA A 635 15.08 -4.06 16.35
N GLY A 636 13.93 -3.42 16.15
CA GLY A 636 13.79 -1.97 16.20
C GLY A 636 14.14 -1.37 17.56
N ARG A 637 13.66 -1.99 18.65
CA ARG A 637 14.07 -1.60 20.01
C ARG A 637 15.59 -1.69 20.19
N ARG A 638 16.22 -2.73 19.63
CA ARG A 638 17.68 -2.87 19.69
C ARG A 638 18.41 -1.79 18.89
N VAL A 639 17.92 -1.45 17.70
CA VAL A 639 18.47 -0.34 16.89
C VAL A 639 18.36 0.98 17.66
N PHE A 640 17.19 1.26 18.25
CA PHE A 640 16.97 2.43 19.10
C PHE A 640 17.98 2.52 20.24
N GLU A 641 18.19 1.41 20.97
CA GLU A 641 19.18 1.37 22.06
C GLU A 641 20.60 1.64 21.59
N LEU A 642 21.01 1.11 20.44
CA LEU A 642 22.33 1.36 19.86
C LEU A 642 22.48 2.80 19.38
N LYS A 643 21.41 3.37 18.84
CA LYS A 643 21.37 4.75 18.37
C LYS A 643 21.52 5.75 19.52
N TRP A 644 20.87 5.52 20.65
CA TRP A 644 20.81 6.48 21.76
C TRP A 644 21.65 6.08 22.98
N GLY A 645 22.30 4.92 22.94
CA GLY A 645 22.99 4.32 24.09
C GLY A 645 22.02 3.82 25.17
N ARG A 646 20.71 3.79 24.96
CA ARG A 646 19.73 3.37 25.97
C ARG A 646 18.35 3.11 25.37
N GLY A 647 17.54 2.35 26.09
CA GLY A 647 16.11 2.21 25.82
C GLY A 647 15.27 3.29 26.51
N GLY A 648 13.96 3.23 26.26
CA GLY A 648 12.97 4.14 26.85
C GLY A 648 12.70 5.39 26.02
N CYS A 649 11.55 6.03 26.25
CA CYS A 649 11.09 7.19 25.48
C CYS A 649 11.45 8.53 26.14
N ASP A 650 12.13 8.50 27.28
CA ASP A 650 12.51 9.64 28.12
C ASP A 650 13.88 10.24 27.75
N ILE A 651 14.38 9.97 26.53
CA ILE A 651 15.76 10.29 26.14
C ILE A 651 16.05 11.79 25.98
N ALA A 652 15.06 12.61 25.63
CA ALA A 652 15.21 14.06 25.49
C ALA A 652 15.26 14.76 26.87
N GLU A 653 14.25 14.53 27.70
CA GLU A 653 14.07 15.25 28.97
C GLU A 653 14.86 14.63 30.12
N GLY A 654 14.98 13.30 30.18
CA GLY A 654 15.59 12.61 31.32
C GLY A 654 17.12 12.58 31.31
N PHE A 655 17.74 12.76 30.13
CA PHE A 655 19.18 12.50 29.94
C PHE A 655 19.95 13.60 29.21
N GLY A 656 19.27 14.66 28.76
CA GLY A 656 19.89 15.82 28.13
C GLY A 656 20.60 15.51 26.80
N LEU A 657 20.20 14.42 26.13
CA LEU A 657 20.70 14.06 24.80
C LEU A 657 20.24 15.09 23.76
N LYS A 658 21.08 15.30 22.75
CA LYS A 658 20.81 16.17 21.60
C LYS A 658 20.66 15.33 20.34
N ILE A 659 20.03 15.90 19.32
CA ILE A 659 19.92 15.27 18.00
C ILE A 659 21.29 14.85 17.45
N THR A 660 22.35 15.61 17.72
CA THR A 660 23.71 15.33 17.26
C THR A 660 24.36 14.13 17.93
N ASP A 661 23.75 13.57 18.98
CA ASP A 661 24.29 12.45 19.75
C ASP A 661 23.86 11.08 19.20
N GLN A 662 22.96 11.06 18.22
CA GLN A 662 22.56 9.85 17.48
C GLN A 662 23.79 9.06 17.02
N TRP A 663 23.85 7.79 17.41
CA TRP A 663 24.94 6.84 17.11
C TRP A 663 26.30 7.19 17.72
N ARG A 664 26.36 8.11 18.69
CA ARG A 664 27.61 8.56 19.33
C ARG A 664 27.70 8.26 20.82
N VAL A 665 26.62 7.77 21.43
CA VAL A 665 26.54 7.50 22.87
C VAL A 665 26.58 6.00 23.12
N LEU A 666 27.44 5.58 24.04
CA LEU A 666 27.51 4.20 24.49
C LEU A 666 26.52 3.95 25.63
N PRO A 667 25.99 2.71 25.75
CA PRO A 667 25.24 2.34 26.93
C PRO A 667 26.06 2.49 28.21
N PRO A 668 25.41 2.88 29.33
CA PRO A 668 26.08 2.90 30.61
C PRO A 668 26.65 1.51 30.88
N GLU A 669 27.93 1.44 31.26
CA GLU A 669 28.57 0.18 31.64
C GLU A 669 27.72 -0.49 32.70
N LYS A 670 27.31 -1.74 32.45
CA LYS A 670 26.71 -2.56 33.50
C LYS A 670 27.77 -2.72 34.58
N LYS A 671 27.63 -2.01 35.69
CA LYS A 671 28.39 -2.33 36.90
C LYS A 671 27.98 -3.75 37.29
N ASP A 672 28.87 -4.70 37.07
CA ASP A 672 28.71 -6.08 37.55
C ASP A 672 28.31 -6.02 39.04
N ARG A 673 27.12 -6.52 39.35
CA ARG A 673 26.62 -6.71 40.71
C ARG A 673 26.63 -8.18 41.03
#